data_AF-A0A094JAJ1-F1
#
_entry.id   AF-A0A094JAJ1-F1
#
_cell.length_a   1.000
_cell.length_b   1.000
_cell.length_c   1.000
_cell.angle_alpha   90.00
_cell.angle_beta   90.00
_cell.angle_gamma   90.00
#
_symmetry.space_group_name_H-M   'P 1'
#
loop_
_entity.id
_entity.type
_entity.pdbx_description
1 polymer ?
#
loop_
_entity_poly.entity_id
_entity_poly.type
_entity_poly.pdbx_seq_one_letter_code
_entity_poly.pdbx_strand_id
1 'polypeptide(L)'
;MSEQTPELKTYSGNCHCGAFKFNIQIPELKSFIECNCNTCFKNGYKWIFTDTSHFNIVRGGGILKAYDFEAGSMVHKFCPTCGTNVLGLPHGKIQGIGVGINARTLMGVDIWALENKPYDGAANEPAYKPQEFAGPLPTADFENSTIFTGSCHCGNVTVAVKAKPLPSKGQTLPEIRGPGSPFAEHTEYVQECNCSICMRNGTIFFYPLRPQVSISDPTNSLTAYMMGRKFQQHKFCSVCGVSVYIDKEGLPEEAANWPDTIQSIWPEILPVNLRVLDGLDWDQIVVKRSCKAEEIEPKQGLAVAMFWKKPDNVAGTTAPAILIGLFVTFGGLLYGYDTGIISGIIATPWWLNQFATQVDPKNPSRKALTPAQTAEVVSILSAGTFVGALGAAPLADQLGRRRALMIAVGVFAIGVTLQVASMALPLYVAGRFVAGVGVGMISVIVPLYQSEMAPKWVRGVLVCTYQLAITVGLLIAAIVEYFSNRIDTAASFQIPVALQYVWAAILVLGMIVLPETPRYLIKRGLHAEAAASLSRIRRLDITHPALVDEIAEIEANHAYEVSLGPSTYRDVFFGTPHLGRRLLTGCGLFMLQQLSGCNFIFYFGNSFFDKVIGSGFLFQVIANSVNVIGTLPGIVFVESLGRRRLLMVGAVSMAVCQLIVASVGSVHSLSTDTSNKLYAAFICVYLFCFASTWGPVCWVVTAEIFPLKVRAKSMSISTSSNWLLNFIIAYTTPYLLGRGQGALDLGPQIFYVWGVCCIFAFFFVWIMVYETSKLTLEQIDEMYERVGHAWKSQSFEPTWSFQNIRQGQANPTVANVTAIDTASGEELRQRTNATATSSNGTGHNTTRTSGEVIESSPSTTQSATHVTDEDKIVASLGNVDFSL
;
A
#
# COMPACT_ATOMS: atom_id res chain seq x y z
N MET A 1 20.61 24.81 38.57
CA MET A 1 20.67 23.83 37.47
C MET A 1 19.25 23.43 37.16
N SER A 2 18.67 23.91 36.06
CA SER A 2 17.32 23.49 35.66
C SER A 2 17.42 22.09 35.07
N GLU A 3 16.90 21.08 35.77
CA GLU A 3 16.70 19.74 35.21
C GLU A 3 15.89 19.88 33.91
N GLN A 4 16.52 19.54 32.78
CA GLN A 4 15.81 19.38 31.52
C GLN A 4 14.78 18.27 31.72
N THR A 5 13.50 18.62 31.63
CA THR A 5 12.41 17.65 31.70
C THR A 5 12.61 16.67 30.52
N PRO A 6 12.71 15.36 30.77
CA PRO A 6 12.98 14.39 29.70
C PRO A 6 11.88 14.45 28.64
N GLU A 7 12.26 14.44 27.37
CA GLU A 7 11.33 14.46 26.24
C GLU A 7 10.40 13.24 26.29
N LEU A 8 9.10 13.50 26.37
CA LEU A 8 8.08 12.45 26.45
C LEU A 8 7.75 11.94 25.05
N LYS A 9 7.82 10.62 24.87
CA LYS A 9 7.40 9.91 23.65
C LYS A 9 6.00 9.35 23.83
N THR A 10 5.18 9.46 22.79
CA THR A 10 3.86 8.82 22.79
C THR A 10 4.00 7.38 22.30
N TYR A 11 3.52 6.43 23.09
CA TYR A 11 3.38 5.02 22.72
C TYR A 11 1.89 4.67 22.63
N SER A 12 1.52 4.00 21.55
CA SER A 12 0.16 3.46 21.39
C SER A 12 0.14 2.00 21.81
N GLY A 13 -0.93 1.59 22.51
CA GLY A 13 -1.14 0.23 22.96
C GLY A 13 -2.57 -0.25 22.76
N ASN A 14 -2.75 -1.57 22.70
CA ASN A 14 -4.05 -2.19 22.53
C ASN A 14 -4.12 -3.62 23.10
N CYS A 15 -5.32 -4.02 23.49
CA CYS A 15 -5.61 -5.44 23.67
C CYS A 15 -5.53 -6.18 22.32
N HIS A 16 -5.40 -7.50 22.35
CA HIS A 16 -5.19 -8.27 21.12
C HIS A 16 -6.32 -8.12 20.08
N CYS A 17 -7.59 -8.12 20.50
CA CYS A 17 -8.73 -7.94 19.58
C CYS A 17 -8.95 -6.47 19.16
N GLY A 18 -8.21 -5.52 19.73
CA GLY A 18 -8.34 -4.09 19.41
C GLY A 18 -9.60 -3.41 19.96
N ALA A 19 -10.40 -4.09 20.78
CA ALA A 19 -11.56 -3.51 21.45
C ALA A 19 -11.16 -2.38 22.41
N PHE A 20 -10.04 -2.55 23.13
CA PHE A 20 -9.44 -1.53 23.98
C PHE A 20 -8.16 -0.99 23.34
N LYS A 21 -8.08 0.33 23.18
CA LYS A 21 -6.90 1.04 22.66
C LYS A 21 -6.60 2.24 23.55
N PHE A 22 -5.32 2.52 23.75
CA PHE A 22 -4.86 3.62 24.58
C PHE A 22 -3.55 4.20 24.03
N ASN A 23 -3.24 5.42 24.44
CA ASN A 23 -1.96 6.07 24.24
C ASN A 23 -1.37 6.41 25.61
N ILE A 24 -0.06 6.26 25.75
CA ILE A 24 0.70 6.70 26.92
C ILE A 24 1.80 7.65 26.50
N GLN A 25 2.08 8.64 27.33
CA GLN A 25 3.22 9.54 27.18
C GLN A 25 4.22 9.25 28.30
N ILE A 26 5.37 8.71 27.94
CA ILE A 26 6.44 8.40 28.89
C ILE A 26 7.79 8.71 28.24
N PRO A 27 8.87 8.91 29.02
CA PRO A 27 10.22 8.93 28.46
C PRO A 27 10.50 7.65 27.66
N GLU A 28 11.57 7.67 26.86
CA GLU A 28 12.00 6.48 26.13
C GLU A 28 12.03 5.22 27.02
N LEU A 29 11.22 4.23 26.65
CA LEU A 29 11.05 3.00 27.41
C LEU A 29 12.31 2.15 27.32
N LYS A 30 13.06 2.06 28.43
CA LYS A 30 14.31 1.28 28.54
C LYS A 30 14.19 0.06 29.45
N SER A 31 13.22 0.06 30.36
CA SER A 31 13.05 -0.97 31.38
C SER A 31 11.58 -1.16 31.74
N PHE A 32 11.21 -2.34 32.24
CA PHE A 32 9.91 -2.62 32.86
C PHE A 32 10.11 -3.24 34.26
N ILE A 33 9.05 -3.24 35.06
CA ILE A 33 9.01 -3.93 36.37
C ILE A 33 8.34 -5.29 36.20
N GLU A 34 8.99 -6.35 36.66
CA GLU A 34 8.40 -7.70 36.74
C GLU A 34 8.13 -8.07 38.20
N CYS A 35 6.85 -8.18 38.53
CA CYS A 35 6.38 -8.56 39.86
C CYS A 35 6.23 -10.08 39.96
N ASN A 36 6.77 -10.67 41.03
CA ASN A 36 6.70 -12.11 41.30
C ASN A 36 5.40 -12.55 42.02
N CYS A 37 4.45 -11.65 42.30
CA CYS A 37 3.17 -12.06 42.91
C CYS A 37 2.39 -12.99 41.98
N ASN A 38 1.53 -13.85 42.55
CA ASN A 38 0.87 -14.90 41.77
C ASN A 38 0.07 -14.34 40.59
N THR A 39 -0.72 -13.27 40.78
CA THR A 39 -1.50 -12.65 39.71
C THR A 39 -0.63 -12.10 38.60
N CYS A 40 0.44 -11.36 38.95
CA CYS A 40 1.35 -10.76 37.99
C CYS A 40 2.10 -11.82 37.20
N PHE A 41 2.54 -12.87 37.90
CA PHE A 41 3.26 -13.99 37.34
C PHE A 41 2.39 -14.81 36.38
N LYS A 42 1.18 -15.23 36.78
CA LYS A 42 0.28 -16.05 35.94
C LYS A 42 -0.18 -15.30 34.68
N ASN A 43 -0.37 -13.98 34.78
CA ASN A 43 -0.78 -13.12 33.67
C ASN A 43 0.40 -12.54 32.85
N GLY A 44 1.65 -12.80 33.26
CA GLY A 44 2.84 -12.40 32.53
C GLY A 44 3.05 -10.88 32.41
N TYR A 45 2.60 -10.10 33.41
CA TYR A 45 2.69 -8.64 33.39
C TYR A 45 4.12 -8.13 33.29
N LYS A 46 4.29 -7.04 32.52
CA LYS A 46 5.53 -6.26 32.42
C LYS A 46 5.18 -4.81 32.69
N TRP A 47 5.27 -4.40 33.95
CA TRP A 47 4.69 -3.15 34.41
C TRP A 47 5.52 -1.93 34.01
N ILE A 48 4.82 -0.93 33.50
CA ILE A 48 5.28 0.45 33.42
C ILE A 48 4.24 1.33 34.10
N PHE A 49 4.68 2.30 34.88
CA PHE A 49 3.79 3.17 35.63
C PHE A 49 3.89 4.58 35.08
N THR A 50 2.74 5.24 34.95
CA THR A 50 2.66 6.64 34.56
C THR A 50 1.53 7.34 35.29
N ASP A 51 1.55 8.67 35.30
CA ASP A 51 0.46 9.47 35.84
C ASP A 51 -0.78 9.34 34.94
N THR A 52 -1.98 9.46 35.53
CA THR A 52 -3.24 9.42 34.79
C THR A 52 -3.33 10.48 33.69
N SER A 53 -2.69 11.63 33.85
CA SER A 53 -2.64 12.70 32.84
C SER A 53 -1.89 12.32 31.56
N HIS A 54 -0.98 11.35 31.66
CA HIS A 54 -0.20 10.84 30.54
C HIS A 54 -0.81 9.57 29.92
N PHE A 55 -1.97 9.12 30.39
CA PHE A 55 -2.68 7.95 29.87
C PHE A 55 -4.01 8.38 29.26
N ASN A 56 -4.17 8.15 27.96
CA ASN A 56 -5.38 8.49 27.23
C ASN A 56 -6.01 7.25 26.59
N ILE A 57 -7.27 6.95 26.94
CA ILE A 57 -8.02 5.89 26.29
C ILE A 57 -8.49 6.39 24.92
N VAL A 58 -8.06 5.71 23.87
CA VAL A 58 -8.45 6.02 22.47
C VAL A 58 -9.76 5.32 22.13
N ARG A 59 -9.97 4.09 22.62
CA ARG A 59 -11.16 3.28 22.34
C ARG A 59 -11.44 2.29 23.47
N GLY A 60 -12.71 2.03 23.73
CA GLY A 60 -13.13 0.99 24.67
C GLY A 60 -13.13 1.44 26.14
N GLY A 61 -13.42 2.71 26.42
CA GLY A 61 -13.61 3.17 27.80
C GLY A 61 -14.63 2.28 28.52
N GLY A 62 -14.24 1.70 29.67
CA GLY A 62 -15.12 0.86 30.49
C GLY A 62 -15.31 -0.59 30.02
N ILE A 63 -14.72 -1.04 28.91
CA ILE A 63 -14.94 -2.43 28.43
C ILE A 63 -14.07 -3.47 29.16
N LEU A 64 -13.02 -3.03 29.85
CA LEU A 64 -12.12 -3.94 30.54
C LEU A 64 -12.79 -4.47 31.80
N LYS A 65 -12.76 -5.79 31.97
CA LYS A 65 -13.21 -6.43 33.21
C LYS A 65 -12.16 -6.23 34.28
N ALA A 66 -12.61 -5.85 35.47
CA ALA A 66 -11.76 -5.75 36.65
C ALA A 66 -11.71 -7.11 37.35
N TYR A 67 -10.51 -7.49 37.75
CA TYR A 67 -10.27 -8.56 38.69
C TYR A 67 -9.53 -7.98 39.88
N ASP A 68 -10.20 -8.05 41.03
CA ASP A 68 -9.70 -7.59 42.31
C ASP A 68 -9.56 -8.79 43.24
N PHE A 69 -8.44 -8.88 43.93
CA PHE A 69 -8.13 -10.00 44.81
C PHE A 69 -8.04 -9.46 46.24
N GLU A 70 -8.90 -9.99 47.11
CA GLU A 70 -9.21 -9.50 48.46
C GLU A 70 -7.96 -9.10 49.29
N ALA A 71 -7.72 -7.78 49.39
CA ALA A 71 -6.62 -7.06 50.07
C ALA A 71 -5.39 -6.67 49.22
N GLY A 72 -5.45 -6.80 47.89
CA GLY A 72 -4.30 -6.55 47.02
C GLY A 72 -3.94 -5.07 46.80
N SER A 73 -2.74 -4.82 46.28
CA SER A 73 -2.21 -3.48 46.00
C SER A 73 -2.82 -2.80 44.76
N MET A 74 -3.35 -3.59 43.82
CA MET A 74 -3.92 -3.11 42.54
C MET A 74 -5.10 -3.93 42.01
N VAL A 75 -6.06 -3.26 41.39
CA VAL A 75 -7.12 -3.84 40.56
C VAL A 75 -6.58 -4.12 39.16
N HIS A 76 -6.58 -5.38 38.73
CA HIS A 76 -6.09 -5.79 37.41
C HIS A 76 -7.23 -5.71 36.38
N LYS A 77 -6.96 -5.13 35.20
CA LYS A 77 -7.95 -4.97 34.14
C LYS A 77 -7.53 -5.69 32.86
N PHE A 78 -8.43 -6.53 32.37
CA PHE A 78 -8.23 -7.32 31.15
C PHE A 78 -9.40 -7.20 30.18
N CYS A 79 -9.14 -7.51 28.92
CA CYS A 79 -10.15 -7.48 27.87
C CYS A 79 -11.02 -8.75 27.94
N PRO A 80 -12.35 -8.65 28.15
CA PRO A 80 -13.22 -9.82 28.27
C PRO A 80 -13.32 -10.62 26.96
N THR A 81 -13.05 -9.98 25.81
CA THR A 81 -13.10 -10.63 24.50
C THR A 81 -11.89 -11.52 24.21
N CYS A 82 -10.68 -11.06 24.51
CA CYS A 82 -9.43 -11.76 24.12
C CYS A 82 -8.54 -12.16 25.28
N GLY A 83 -8.97 -11.94 26.53
CA GLY A 83 -8.21 -12.26 27.73
C GLY A 83 -6.95 -11.42 27.93
N THR A 84 -6.69 -10.41 27.09
CA THR A 84 -5.47 -9.61 27.22
C THR A 84 -5.51 -8.73 28.45
N ASN A 85 -4.56 -8.96 29.34
CA ASN A 85 -4.27 -8.17 30.53
C ASN A 85 -3.59 -6.84 30.12
N VAL A 86 -4.30 -5.72 30.30
CA VAL A 86 -3.88 -4.43 29.72
C VAL A 86 -3.28 -3.49 30.76
N LEU A 87 -3.97 -3.28 31.88
CA LEU A 87 -3.57 -2.27 32.86
C LEU A 87 -3.97 -2.67 34.27
N GLY A 88 -3.36 -2.04 35.26
CA GLY A 88 -3.64 -2.17 36.69
C GLY A 88 -3.85 -0.79 37.31
N LEU A 89 -4.78 -0.71 38.25
CA LEU A 89 -5.08 0.53 38.99
C LEU A 89 -4.78 0.29 40.48
N PRO A 90 -3.92 1.09 41.13
CA PRO A 90 -3.67 0.92 42.56
C PRO A 90 -4.90 1.26 43.42
N HIS A 91 -5.05 0.61 44.57
CA HIS A 91 -6.17 0.81 45.51
C HIS A 91 -6.15 2.17 46.26
N GLY A 92 -5.26 3.09 45.91
CA GLY A 92 -5.17 4.43 46.49
C GLY A 92 -4.47 5.44 45.57
N LYS A 93 -4.51 6.74 45.94
CA LYS A 93 -3.79 7.80 45.23
C LYS A 93 -2.34 7.86 45.71
N ILE A 94 -1.42 7.21 45.01
CA ILE A 94 0.02 7.43 45.19
C ILE A 94 0.39 8.64 44.30
N GLN A 95 1.01 9.68 44.86
CA GLN A 95 1.41 10.87 44.09
C GLN A 95 2.32 10.48 42.92
N GLY A 96 1.90 10.77 41.68
CA GLY A 96 2.65 10.52 40.45
C GLY A 96 2.56 9.10 39.88
N ILE A 97 1.86 8.16 40.52
CA ILE A 97 1.65 6.79 40.03
C ILE A 97 0.14 6.57 39.85
N GLY A 98 -0.35 6.82 38.63
CA GLY A 98 -1.77 6.82 38.31
C GLY A 98 -2.27 5.50 37.71
N VAL A 99 -1.50 4.92 36.78
CA VAL A 99 -1.89 3.71 36.06
C VAL A 99 -0.66 2.84 35.77
N GLY A 100 -0.77 1.55 36.09
CA GLY A 100 0.16 0.53 35.62
C GLY A 100 -0.29 0.04 34.25
N ILE A 101 0.57 0.06 33.24
CA ILE A 101 0.32 -0.52 31.93
C ILE A 101 1.16 -1.78 31.78
N ASN A 102 0.59 -2.81 31.16
CA ASN A 102 1.36 -3.96 30.71
C ASN A 102 2.09 -3.59 29.41
N ALA A 103 3.42 -3.42 29.46
CA ALA A 103 4.26 -3.06 28.33
C ALA A 103 4.08 -4.00 27.14
N ARG A 104 3.72 -5.28 27.38
CA ARG A 104 3.42 -6.26 26.33
C ARG A 104 2.24 -5.87 25.42
N THR A 105 1.43 -4.89 25.82
CA THR A 105 0.32 -4.36 25.03
C THR A 105 0.69 -3.14 24.18
N LEU A 106 1.90 -2.61 24.33
CA LEU A 106 2.42 -1.53 23.49
C LEU A 106 2.80 -2.04 22.10
N MET A 107 2.54 -1.21 21.08
CA MET A 107 2.91 -1.51 19.70
C MET A 107 4.33 -1.02 19.41
N GLY A 108 5.10 -1.80 18.65
CA GLY A 108 6.46 -1.43 18.23
C GLY A 108 7.50 -1.44 19.36
N VAL A 109 7.25 -2.16 20.45
CA VAL A 109 8.20 -2.35 21.56
C VAL A 109 8.69 -3.79 21.57
N ASP A 110 10.01 -3.98 21.46
CA ASP A 110 10.63 -5.28 21.73
C ASP A 110 10.83 -5.47 23.24
N ILE A 111 9.91 -6.22 23.86
CA ILE A 111 9.94 -6.51 25.30
C ILE A 111 11.17 -7.34 25.69
N TRP A 112 11.77 -8.09 24.76
CA TRP A 112 12.93 -8.94 25.06
C TRP A 112 14.24 -8.15 25.16
N ALA A 113 14.29 -6.97 24.54
CA ALA A 113 15.42 -6.04 24.60
C ALA A 113 15.38 -5.08 25.80
N LEU A 114 14.24 -4.97 26.50
CA LEU A 114 14.10 -4.10 27.67
C LEU A 114 14.74 -4.71 28.92
N GLU A 115 15.31 -3.85 29.77
CA GLU A 115 15.86 -4.25 31.06
C GLU A 115 14.73 -4.67 32.03
N ASN A 116 14.91 -5.82 32.67
CA ASN A 116 13.99 -6.32 33.69
C ASN A 116 14.37 -5.81 35.08
N LYS A 117 13.46 -5.10 35.74
CA LYS A 117 13.59 -4.70 37.14
C LYS A 117 12.71 -5.61 38.01
N PRO A 118 13.27 -6.58 38.74
CA PRO A 118 12.48 -7.47 39.58
C PRO A 118 11.85 -6.69 40.73
N TYR A 119 10.62 -7.05 41.08
CA TYR A 119 9.90 -6.52 42.23
C TYR A 119 9.28 -7.66 43.03
N ASP A 120 9.54 -7.68 44.33
CA ASP A 120 9.00 -8.69 45.25
C ASP A 120 7.59 -8.31 45.71
N GLY A 121 6.61 -8.52 44.83
CA GLY A 121 5.20 -8.35 45.18
C GLY A 121 4.65 -9.51 46.02
N ALA A 122 5.30 -10.68 46.00
CA ALA A 122 4.89 -11.81 46.83
C ALA A 122 5.02 -11.52 48.34
N ALA A 123 5.98 -10.66 48.73
CA ALA A 123 6.10 -10.18 50.11
C ALA A 123 4.98 -9.20 50.54
N ASN A 124 4.30 -8.56 49.59
CA ASN A 124 3.34 -7.48 49.84
C ASN A 124 1.88 -7.89 49.63
N GLU A 125 1.64 -9.05 49.03
CA GLU A 125 0.32 -9.61 48.75
C GLU A 125 0.03 -10.79 49.68
N PRO A 126 -1.24 -11.11 49.98
CA PRO A 126 -1.58 -12.33 50.70
C PRO A 126 -0.97 -13.56 50.01
N ALA A 127 -0.41 -14.47 50.80
CA ALA A 127 0.18 -15.69 50.27
C ALA A 127 -0.87 -16.48 49.47
N TYR A 128 -0.63 -16.62 48.17
CA TYR A 128 -1.49 -17.42 47.30
C TYR A 128 -1.50 -18.87 47.77
N LYS A 129 -2.70 -19.43 47.97
CA LYS A 129 -2.90 -20.84 48.29
C LYS A 129 -3.21 -21.61 47.01
N PRO A 130 -2.33 -22.53 46.58
CA PRO A 130 -2.60 -23.41 45.45
C PRO A 130 -3.94 -24.12 45.60
N GLN A 131 -4.71 -24.17 44.53
CA GLN A 131 -6.00 -24.84 44.50
C GLN A 131 -5.80 -26.30 44.15
N GLU A 132 -6.50 -27.19 44.86
CA GLU A 132 -6.49 -28.61 44.53
C GLU A 132 -7.17 -28.84 43.18
N PHE A 133 -6.62 -29.76 42.39
CA PHE A 133 -7.18 -30.11 41.10
C PHE A 133 -8.51 -30.87 41.28
N ALA A 134 -9.60 -30.32 40.74
CA ALA A 134 -10.96 -30.81 40.97
C ALA A 134 -11.48 -31.77 39.88
N GLY A 135 -10.60 -32.33 39.05
CA GLY A 135 -10.97 -33.18 37.89
C GLY A 135 -10.39 -34.60 37.96
N PRO A 136 -10.71 -35.46 36.98
CA PRO A 136 -10.07 -36.76 36.82
C PRO A 136 -8.60 -36.59 36.42
N LEU A 137 -7.69 -37.40 36.96
CA LEU A 137 -6.28 -37.33 36.58
C LEU A 137 -6.06 -37.72 35.10
N PRO A 138 -5.01 -37.20 34.44
CA PRO A 138 -4.70 -37.55 33.05
C PRO A 138 -4.47 -39.05 32.82
N THR A 139 -4.87 -39.54 31.65
CA THR A 139 -4.94 -40.98 31.34
C THR A 139 -3.69 -41.53 30.64
N ALA A 140 -2.77 -40.67 30.18
CA ALA A 140 -1.56 -41.10 29.48
C ALA A 140 -0.66 -42.00 30.34
N ASP A 141 -0.09 -43.06 29.75
CA ASP A 141 0.80 -44.00 30.42
C ASP A 141 2.19 -44.02 29.76
N PHE A 142 3.21 -43.60 30.51
CA PHE A 142 4.61 -43.58 30.06
C PHE A 142 5.56 -43.49 31.26
N GLU A 143 6.72 -44.15 31.14
CA GLU A 143 7.75 -44.26 32.19
C GLU A 143 8.37 -42.90 32.55
N ASN A 144 8.78 -42.75 33.82
CA ASN A 144 9.38 -41.54 34.39
C ASN A 144 8.52 -40.26 34.24
N SER A 145 7.20 -40.37 34.47
CA SER A 145 6.27 -39.23 34.40
C SER A 145 5.97 -38.63 35.78
N THR A 146 5.78 -37.31 35.81
CA THR A 146 5.32 -36.55 36.98
C THR A 146 3.99 -35.86 36.63
N ILE A 147 3.07 -35.78 37.59
CA ILE A 147 1.82 -35.03 37.44
C ILE A 147 2.01 -33.66 38.05
N PHE A 148 1.90 -32.63 37.22
CA PHE A 148 1.90 -31.23 37.63
C PHE A 148 0.45 -30.75 37.70
N THR A 149 0.05 -30.19 38.83
CA THR A 149 -1.27 -29.57 38.99
C THR A 149 -1.14 -28.05 39.09
N GLY A 150 -2.23 -27.36 38.79
CA GLY A 150 -2.30 -25.92 38.95
C GLY A 150 -3.67 -25.37 38.62
N SER A 151 -3.76 -24.06 38.52
CA SER A 151 -5.01 -23.36 38.30
C SER A 151 -4.82 -21.96 37.72
N CYS A 152 -5.90 -21.40 37.18
CA CYS A 152 -6.00 -19.96 37.00
C CYS A 152 -5.98 -19.25 38.38
N HIS A 153 -5.71 -17.95 38.41
CA HIS A 153 -5.52 -17.22 39.67
C HIS A 153 -6.70 -17.32 40.64
N CYS A 154 -7.94 -17.27 40.13
CA CYS A 154 -9.14 -17.34 40.98
C CYS A 154 -9.58 -18.78 41.33
N GLY A 155 -8.87 -19.81 40.88
CA GLY A 155 -9.19 -21.21 41.17
C GLY A 155 -10.33 -21.83 40.35
N ASN A 156 -11.15 -21.04 39.67
CA ASN A 156 -12.30 -21.51 38.89
C ASN A 156 -11.98 -22.55 37.80
N VAL A 157 -10.78 -22.45 37.23
CA VAL A 157 -10.24 -23.41 36.25
C VAL A 157 -9.00 -24.04 36.86
N THR A 158 -9.01 -25.36 36.99
CA THR A 158 -7.87 -26.17 37.46
C THR A 158 -7.36 -27.06 36.32
N VAL A 159 -6.05 -27.32 36.30
CA VAL A 159 -5.40 -28.13 35.27
C VAL A 159 -4.47 -29.14 35.93
N ALA A 160 -4.43 -30.35 35.38
CA ALA A 160 -3.44 -31.38 35.69
C ALA A 160 -2.77 -31.82 34.39
N VAL A 161 -1.44 -31.88 34.39
CA VAL A 161 -0.67 -32.36 33.25
C VAL A 161 0.31 -33.42 33.69
N LYS A 162 0.25 -34.59 33.06
CA LYS A 162 1.22 -35.67 33.23
C LYS A 162 2.29 -35.51 32.16
N ALA A 163 3.52 -35.20 32.58
CA ALA A 163 4.63 -34.89 31.68
C ALA A 163 5.92 -35.59 32.13
N LYS A 164 6.89 -35.73 31.23
CA LYS A 164 8.26 -36.13 31.58
C LYS A 164 8.96 -34.96 32.31
N PRO A 165 10.18 -35.15 32.84
CA PRO A 165 10.93 -34.04 33.41
C PRO A 165 11.11 -32.93 32.36
N LEU A 166 10.67 -31.72 32.71
CA LEU A 166 10.78 -30.56 31.83
C LEU A 166 12.27 -30.27 31.54
N PRO A 167 12.59 -29.73 30.34
CA PRO A 167 13.97 -29.51 29.93
C PRO A 167 14.72 -28.57 30.89
N SER A 168 15.89 -29.04 31.36
CA SER A 168 16.73 -28.36 32.36
C SER A 168 17.98 -27.71 31.76
N LYS A 169 18.54 -26.70 32.45
CA LYS A 169 19.77 -26.00 32.02
C LYS A 169 20.92 -27.00 31.78
N GLY A 170 21.46 -26.99 30.55
CA GLY A 170 22.55 -27.89 30.12
C GLY A 170 22.13 -28.97 29.11
N GLN A 171 20.82 -29.13 28.82
CA GLN A 171 20.33 -30.01 27.75
C GLN A 171 20.26 -29.30 26.39
N THR A 172 20.64 -29.99 25.31
CA THR A 172 20.53 -29.50 23.93
C THR A 172 19.06 -29.53 23.49
N LEU A 173 18.47 -28.37 23.17
CA LEU A 173 17.08 -28.29 22.70
C LEU A 173 17.01 -28.58 21.18
N PRO A 174 16.08 -29.43 20.70
CA PRO A 174 15.90 -29.72 19.28
C PRO A 174 15.49 -28.49 18.44
N GLU A 175 15.80 -28.52 17.13
CA GLU A 175 15.42 -27.48 16.17
C GLU A 175 13.91 -27.50 15.88
N ILE A 176 13.23 -26.36 16.02
CA ILE A 176 11.75 -26.27 15.89
C ILE A 176 11.31 -26.40 14.42
N ARG A 177 12.20 -26.18 13.44
CA ARG A 177 11.91 -26.29 12.00
C ARG A 177 13.11 -26.87 11.25
N GLY A 178 12.99 -28.11 10.83
CA GLY A 178 13.98 -28.88 10.08
C GLY A 178 13.59 -30.37 10.04
N PRO A 179 14.25 -31.22 9.25
CA PRO A 179 14.16 -32.67 9.41
C PRO A 179 14.57 -33.01 10.85
N GLY A 180 13.67 -33.58 11.64
CA GLY A 180 13.85 -33.75 13.10
C GLY A 180 13.15 -32.69 13.98
N SER A 181 12.07 -32.06 13.51
CA SER A 181 11.28 -31.16 14.38
C SER A 181 10.84 -31.89 15.67
N PRO A 182 10.77 -31.24 16.84
CA PRO A 182 10.39 -31.87 18.11
C PRO A 182 9.02 -32.54 18.09
N PHE A 183 8.15 -32.20 17.12
CA PHE A 183 6.88 -32.89 16.90
C PHE A 183 7.07 -34.32 16.38
N ALA A 184 8.24 -34.67 15.82
CA ALA A 184 8.57 -35.98 15.30
C ALA A 184 9.17 -36.94 16.36
N GLU A 185 9.71 -36.42 17.47
CA GLU A 185 10.40 -37.22 18.51
C GLU A 185 9.71 -37.20 19.89
N HIS A 186 8.52 -36.60 20.02
CA HIS A 186 7.80 -36.47 21.30
C HIS A 186 8.62 -35.81 22.43
N THR A 187 9.56 -34.93 22.08
CA THR A 187 10.35 -34.19 23.06
C THR A 187 9.55 -33.00 23.59
N GLU A 188 9.26 -33.00 24.89
CA GLU A 188 8.59 -31.89 25.57
C GLU A 188 9.51 -30.66 25.57
N TYR A 189 9.07 -29.57 24.94
CA TYR A 189 9.80 -28.29 24.93
C TYR A 189 8.93 -27.15 25.43
N VAL A 190 9.59 -26.16 26.05
CA VAL A 190 8.96 -24.96 26.63
C VAL A 190 9.31 -23.75 25.77
N GLN A 191 8.30 -23.00 25.33
CA GLN A 191 8.46 -21.87 24.41
C GLN A 191 7.71 -20.62 24.89
N GLU A 192 8.40 -19.48 24.91
CA GLU A 192 7.75 -18.17 24.92
C GLU A 192 7.45 -17.76 23.48
N CYS A 193 6.17 -17.74 23.13
CA CYS A 193 5.72 -17.44 21.79
C CYS A 193 5.52 -15.93 21.59
N ASN A 194 6.01 -15.39 20.48
CA ASN A 194 5.87 -13.98 20.11
C ASN A 194 4.64 -13.71 19.22
N CYS A 195 3.73 -14.68 19.09
CA CYS A 195 2.46 -14.47 18.40
C CYS A 195 1.71 -13.29 19.05
N SER A 196 0.95 -12.52 18.29
CA SER A 196 0.41 -11.25 18.78
C SER A 196 -0.48 -11.36 20.03
N ILE A 197 -1.18 -12.49 20.27
CA ILE A 197 -1.90 -12.72 21.55
C ILE A 197 -0.95 -13.27 22.63
N CYS A 198 -0.07 -14.21 22.27
CA CYS A 198 0.86 -14.87 23.17
C CYS A 198 1.80 -13.84 23.84
N MET A 199 2.32 -12.93 23.03
CA MET A 199 3.23 -11.87 23.44
C MET A 199 2.54 -10.91 24.42
N ARG A 200 1.28 -10.53 24.14
CA ARG A 200 0.45 -9.66 24.99
C ARG A 200 0.09 -10.30 26.32
N ASN A 201 -0.20 -11.61 26.30
CA ASN A 201 -0.59 -12.37 27.48
C ASN A 201 0.61 -12.98 28.24
N GLY A 202 1.84 -12.80 27.73
CA GLY A 202 3.06 -13.32 28.34
C GLY A 202 3.09 -14.84 28.49
N THR A 203 2.40 -15.57 27.60
CA THR A 203 2.20 -17.02 27.72
C THR A 203 3.48 -17.79 27.42
N ILE A 204 3.81 -18.74 28.28
CA ILE A 204 4.91 -19.69 28.09
C ILE A 204 4.27 -21.05 27.91
N PHE A 205 4.30 -21.60 26.69
CA PHE A 205 3.64 -22.86 26.38
C PHE A 205 4.61 -24.02 26.43
N PHE A 206 4.13 -25.14 26.93
CA PHE A 206 4.67 -26.46 26.60
C PHE A 206 3.58 -27.26 25.87
N TYR A 207 3.98 -28.31 25.16
CA TYR A 207 3.15 -28.94 24.12
C TYR A 207 2.84 -30.42 24.40
N PRO A 208 2.08 -30.74 25.48
CA PRO A 208 1.65 -32.10 25.76
C PRO A 208 0.55 -32.57 24.78
N LEU A 209 0.32 -33.88 24.71
CA LEU A 209 -0.81 -34.47 24.00
C LEU A 209 -2.08 -34.43 24.85
N ARG A 210 -3.27 -34.47 24.21
CA ARG A 210 -4.57 -34.42 24.88
C ARG A 210 -4.71 -35.44 26.03
N PRO A 211 -4.29 -36.73 25.90
CA PRO A 211 -4.38 -37.69 27.02
C PRO A 211 -3.49 -37.35 28.23
N GLN A 212 -2.49 -36.48 28.05
CA GLN A 212 -1.60 -36.02 29.10
C GLN A 212 -2.19 -34.87 29.92
N VAL A 213 -3.28 -34.23 29.45
CA VAL A 213 -3.86 -33.04 30.07
C VAL A 213 -5.27 -33.32 30.54
N SER A 214 -5.59 -32.89 31.75
CA SER A 214 -6.95 -32.86 32.27
C SER A 214 -7.27 -31.45 32.76
N ILE A 215 -8.42 -30.92 32.36
CA ILE A 215 -8.87 -29.57 32.70
C ILE A 215 -10.24 -29.69 33.38
N SER A 216 -10.40 -29.04 34.53
CA SER A 216 -11.65 -28.97 35.27
C SER A 216 -12.09 -27.52 35.42
N ASP A 217 -13.31 -27.22 34.98
CA ASP A 217 -13.95 -25.91 35.07
C ASP A 217 -15.40 -26.06 35.58
N PRO A 218 -15.59 -26.39 36.88
CA PRO A 218 -16.92 -26.62 37.46
C PRO A 218 -17.78 -25.35 37.48
N THR A 219 -17.15 -24.18 37.37
CA THR A 219 -17.82 -22.87 37.41
C THR A 219 -18.18 -22.31 36.03
N ASN A 220 -17.84 -23.04 34.95
CA ASN A 220 -18.00 -22.60 33.57
C ASN A 220 -17.39 -21.21 33.31
N SER A 221 -16.20 -20.98 33.87
CA SER A 221 -15.48 -19.71 33.79
C SER A 221 -14.52 -19.65 32.60
N LEU A 222 -14.35 -20.72 31.82
CA LEU A 222 -13.44 -20.75 30.68
C LEU A 222 -14.06 -20.09 29.44
N THR A 223 -13.36 -19.13 28.85
CA THR A 223 -13.74 -18.46 27.60
C THR A 223 -12.64 -18.63 26.56
N ALA A 224 -12.99 -18.50 25.28
CA ALA A 224 -12.07 -18.68 24.17
C ALA A 224 -11.99 -17.44 23.27
N TYR A 225 -10.80 -17.17 22.74
CA TYR A 225 -10.61 -16.26 21.63
C TYR A 225 -9.99 -16.99 20.43
N MET A 226 -10.62 -16.86 19.25
CA MET A 226 -10.17 -17.52 18.02
C MET A 226 -9.03 -16.74 17.37
N MET A 227 -7.86 -17.37 17.23
CA MET A 227 -6.69 -16.86 16.54
C MET A 227 -6.25 -17.80 15.40
N GLY A 228 -5.46 -17.29 14.47
CA GLY A 228 -4.86 -18.06 13.37
C GLY A 228 -5.91 -18.67 12.45
N ARG A 229 -6.52 -17.90 11.55
CA ARG A 229 -7.58 -18.38 10.62
C ARG A 229 -8.67 -19.26 11.26
N LYS A 230 -8.95 -19.07 12.55
CA LYS A 230 -9.92 -19.83 13.36
C LYS A 230 -9.56 -21.31 13.60
N PHE A 231 -8.28 -21.69 13.61
CA PHE A 231 -7.85 -23.05 14.01
C PHE A 231 -7.23 -23.12 15.42
N GLN A 232 -6.98 -21.98 16.10
CA GLN A 232 -6.48 -21.95 17.48
C GLN A 232 -7.42 -21.18 18.40
N GLN A 233 -7.98 -21.86 19.40
CA GLN A 233 -8.77 -21.26 20.45
C GLN A 233 -7.86 -20.98 21.66
N HIS A 234 -7.56 -19.72 21.93
CA HIS A 234 -6.85 -19.35 23.15
C HIS A 234 -7.85 -19.32 24.32
N LYS A 235 -7.68 -20.25 25.27
CA LYS A 235 -8.60 -20.45 26.39
C LYS A 235 -8.08 -19.70 27.61
N PHE A 236 -8.92 -18.84 28.18
CA PHE A 236 -8.59 -18.01 29.34
C PHE A 236 -9.76 -17.96 30.33
N CYS A 237 -9.45 -17.71 31.60
CA CYS A 237 -10.47 -17.55 32.62
C CYS A 237 -11.19 -16.20 32.47
N SER A 238 -12.51 -16.24 32.31
CA SER A 238 -13.38 -15.06 32.18
C SER A 238 -13.46 -14.23 33.46
N VAL A 239 -13.00 -14.74 34.60
CA VAL A 239 -13.00 -14.04 35.89
C VAL A 239 -11.69 -13.30 36.12
N CYS A 240 -10.54 -13.97 36.02
CA CYS A 240 -9.23 -13.39 36.33
C CYS A 240 -8.35 -13.08 35.11
N GLY A 241 -8.81 -13.36 33.89
CA GLY A 241 -8.09 -13.07 32.64
C GLY A 241 -6.90 -14.00 32.34
N VAL A 242 -6.57 -14.94 33.23
CA VAL A 242 -5.42 -15.84 33.07
C VAL A 242 -5.62 -16.76 31.86
N SER A 243 -4.67 -16.73 30.92
CA SER A 243 -4.59 -17.68 29.81
C SER A 243 -4.17 -19.05 30.31
N VAL A 244 -4.93 -20.10 30.00
CA VAL A 244 -4.72 -21.45 30.55
C VAL A 244 -4.11 -22.39 29.52
N TYR A 245 -4.71 -22.52 28.33
CA TYR A 245 -4.23 -23.42 27.28
C TYR A 245 -4.69 -22.94 25.89
N ILE A 246 -4.20 -23.60 24.84
CA ILE A 246 -4.70 -23.43 23.47
C ILE A 246 -5.38 -24.72 23.06
N ASP A 247 -6.61 -24.61 22.56
CA ASP A 247 -7.28 -25.71 21.89
C ASP A 247 -7.09 -25.57 20.38
N LYS A 248 -6.64 -26.63 19.71
CA LYS A 248 -6.45 -26.62 18.26
C LYS A 248 -7.65 -27.29 17.59
N GLU A 249 -8.33 -26.54 16.73
CA GLU A 249 -9.44 -27.06 15.91
C GLU A 249 -8.97 -27.26 14.49
N GLY A 250 -8.84 -28.53 14.09
CA GLY A 250 -8.44 -28.92 12.74
C GLY A 250 -6.98 -28.62 12.39
N LEU A 251 -6.66 -28.83 11.12
CA LEU A 251 -5.35 -28.55 10.56
C LEU A 251 -5.34 -27.15 9.93
N PRO A 252 -4.28 -26.35 10.09
CA PRO A 252 -4.12 -25.14 9.29
C PRO A 252 -4.06 -25.50 7.81
N GLU A 253 -4.52 -24.62 6.92
CA GLU A 253 -4.49 -24.87 5.45
C GLU A 253 -3.07 -25.15 4.92
N GLU A 254 -2.04 -24.69 5.64
CA GLU A 254 -0.62 -24.93 5.35
C GLU A 254 -0.15 -26.34 5.70
N ALA A 255 -0.94 -27.09 6.50
CA ALA A 255 -0.61 -28.43 6.93
C ALA A 255 -0.61 -29.46 5.79
N ALA A 256 -1.24 -29.16 4.65
CA ALA A 256 -1.18 -30.01 3.46
C ALA A 256 0.26 -30.28 2.97
N ASN A 257 1.21 -29.40 3.32
CA ASN A 257 2.63 -29.55 2.99
C ASN A 257 3.47 -30.07 4.17
N TRP A 258 2.86 -30.39 5.31
CA TRP A 258 3.58 -30.93 6.46
C TRP A 258 3.76 -32.44 6.31
N PRO A 259 4.82 -33.03 6.88
CA PRO A 259 4.93 -34.48 6.97
C PRO A 259 3.68 -35.10 7.59
N ASP A 260 3.22 -36.25 7.08
CA ASP A 260 2.02 -36.94 7.57
C ASP A 260 2.07 -37.20 9.09
N THR A 261 3.28 -37.43 9.64
CA THR A 261 3.52 -37.58 11.08
C THR A 261 3.19 -36.33 11.88
N ILE A 262 3.42 -35.13 11.34
CA ILE A 262 3.06 -33.87 12.01
C ILE A 262 1.58 -33.59 11.85
N GLN A 263 0.99 -33.90 10.68
CA GLN A 263 -0.45 -33.73 10.44
C GLN A 263 -1.29 -34.60 11.40
N SER A 264 -0.87 -35.84 11.65
CA SER A 264 -1.59 -36.76 12.54
C SER A 264 -1.50 -36.36 14.02
N ILE A 265 -0.36 -35.83 14.45
CA ILE A 265 -0.14 -35.44 15.86
C ILE A 265 -0.69 -34.04 16.15
N TRP A 266 -0.77 -33.15 15.15
CA TRP A 266 -1.20 -31.76 15.33
C TRP A 266 -2.51 -31.56 16.12
N PRO A 267 -3.63 -32.23 15.78
CA PRO A 267 -4.89 -32.08 16.51
C PRO A 267 -4.84 -32.67 17.93
N GLU A 268 -3.91 -33.60 18.18
CA GLU A 268 -3.70 -34.24 19.49
C GLU A 268 -2.87 -33.38 20.44
N ILE A 269 -2.16 -32.35 19.96
CA ILE A 269 -1.37 -31.47 20.83
C ILE A 269 -2.28 -30.44 21.49
N LEU A 270 -2.20 -30.33 22.82
CA LEU A 270 -2.94 -29.37 23.63
C LEU A 270 -1.96 -28.46 24.40
N PRO A 271 -1.48 -27.34 23.81
CA PRO A 271 -0.49 -26.48 24.47
C PRO A 271 -1.03 -25.89 25.77
N VAL A 272 -0.34 -26.12 26.89
CA VAL A 272 -0.72 -25.61 28.22
C VAL A 272 0.23 -24.48 28.64
N ASN A 273 -0.32 -23.41 29.20
CA ASN A 273 0.48 -22.30 29.72
C ASN A 273 1.18 -22.74 31.02
N LEU A 274 2.50 -22.87 30.97
CA LEU A 274 3.31 -23.35 32.08
C LEU A 274 3.16 -22.47 33.34
N ARG A 275 2.84 -21.17 33.16
CA ARG A 275 2.61 -20.23 34.27
C ARG A 275 1.41 -20.58 35.15
N VAL A 276 0.50 -21.45 34.72
CA VAL A 276 -0.66 -21.86 35.55
C VAL A 276 -0.37 -23.06 36.45
N LEU A 277 0.73 -23.79 36.22
CA LEU A 277 1.16 -24.93 37.03
C LEU A 277 1.86 -24.46 38.30
N ASP A 278 1.56 -25.12 39.40
CA ASP A 278 2.13 -24.81 40.72
C ASP A 278 3.32 -25.77 41.00
N GLY A 279 4.27 -25.35 41.85
CA GLY A 279 5.40 -26.19 42.27
C GLY A 279 6.55 -26.39 41.28
N LEU A 280 6.61 -25.60 40.20
CA LEU A 280 7.71 -25.64 39.23
C LEU A 280 8.93 -24.84 39.69
N ASP A 281 10.13 -25.43 39.51
CA ASP A 281 11.40 -24.73 39.68
C ASP A 281 11.78 -23.95 38.39
N TRP A 282 11.39 -22.68 38.35
CA TRP A 282 11.61 -21.80 37.20
C TRP A 282 13.09 -21.49 36.93
N ASP A 283 13.97 -21.67 37.92
CA ASP A 283 15.41 -21.47 37.73
C ASP A 283 16.05 -22.60 36.93
N GLN A 284 15.42 -23.79 36.93
CA GLN A 284 15.87 -24.96 36.18
C GLN A 284 15.28 -25.03 34.78
N ILE A 285 14.08 -24.47 34.55
CA ILE A 285 13.35 -24.57 33.28
C ILE A 285 14.01 -23.72 32.18
N VAL A 286 14.29 -24.34 31.03
CA VAL A 286 14.78 -23.62 29.86
C VAL A 286 13.61 -23.19 28.96
N VAL A 287 13.36 -21.88 28.87
CA VAL A 287 12.34 -21.31 27.99
C VAL A 287 12.96 -20.83 26.68
N LYS A 288 12.59 -21.43 25.55
CA LYS A 288 13.05 -20.99 24.22
C LYS A 288 12.19 -19.83 23.74
N ARG A 289 12.81 -18.68 23.44
CA ARG A 289 12.11 -17.57 22.76
C ARG A 289 11.96 -17.90 21.29
N SER A 290 10.79 -17.61 20.73
CA SER A 290 10.58 -17.74 19.29
C SER A 290 11.35 -16.63 18.56
N CYS A 291 12.62 -16.86 18.23
CA CYS A 291 13.38 -15.96 17.35
C CYS A 291 12.78 -16.07 15.93
N LYS A 292 11.82 -15.20 15.59
CA LYS A 292 11.56 -14.65 14.24
C LYS A 292 10.21 -13.92 14.16
N ALA A 293 10.20 -12.67 14.61
CA ALA A 293 9.38 -11.63 13.98
C ALA A 293 10.27 -10.55 13.31
N GLU A 294 11.55 -10.43 13.70
CA GLU A 294 12.51 -9.46 13.13
C GLU A 294 13.55 -10.05 12.17
N GLU A 295 13.63 -11.37 11.99
CA GLU A 295 14.47 -12.01 10.95
C GLU A 295 13.65 -12.44 9.72
N ILE A 296 12.79 -11.52 9.25
CA ILE A 296 12.40 -11.45 7.84
C ILE A 296 13.13 -10.23 7.24
N GLU A 297 14.45 -10.18 7.40
CA GLU A 297 15.25 -9.77 6.26
C GLU A 297 15.43 -11.02 5.38
N PRO A 298 14.96 -11.02 4.13
CA PRO A 298 15.33 -12.06 3.21
C PRO A 298 16.84 -11.96 3.02
N LYS A 299 17.57 -13.05 3.25
CA LYS A 299 18.86 -13.27 2.59
C LYS A 299 18.72 -12.76 1.16
N GLN A 300 19.61 -11.87 0.75
CA GLN A 300 19.51 -10.94 -0.38
C GLN A 300 19.17 -11.57 -1.76
N GLY A 301 18.98 -12.89 -1.85
CA GLY A 301 18.46 -13.60 -3.02
C GLY A 301 16.96 -13.98 -2.99
N LEU A 302 16.23 -13.86 -1.86
CA LEU A 302 14.83 -14.31 -1.73
C LEU A 302 13.81 -13.17 -1.53
N ALA A 303 14.23 -11.90 -1.64
CA ALA A 303 13.31 -10.75 -1.56
C ALA A 303 12.37 -10.65 -2.78
N VAL A 304 12.72 -11.29 -3.89
CA VAL A 304 11.94 -11.24 -5.14
C VAL A 304 10.63 -12.03 -5.04
N ALA A 305 10.54 -13.07 -4.19
CA ALA A 305 9.37 -13.95 -4.15
C ALA A 305 8.27 -13.52 -3.15
N MET A 306 8.60 -12.81 -2.06
CA MET A 306 7.61 -12.49 -1.00
C MET A 306 6.59 -11.42 -1.40
N PHE A 307 6.91 -10.50 -2.31
CA PHE A 307 5.96 -9.47 -2.79
C PHE A 307 4.95 -9.99 -3.84
N TRP A 308 5.08 -11.25 -4.27
CA TRP A 308 4.27 -11.85 -5.33
C TRP A 308 3.34 -12.95 -4.82
N LYS A 309 3.30 -13.19 -3.50
CA LYS A 309 2.40 -14.18 -2.91
C LYS A 309 1.00 -13.60 -2.76
N LYS A 310 0.06 -14.19 -3.49
CA LYS A 310 -1.37 -13.88 -3.39
C LYS A 310 -1.79 -13.90 -1.91
N PRO A 311 -2.43 -12.82 -1.39
CA PRO A 311 -2.98 -12.82 -0.04
C PRO A 311 -3.95 -13.98 0.12
N ASP A 312 -3.79 -14.74 1.21
CA ASP A 312 -4.53 -15.98 1.42
C ASP A 312 -6.05 -15.78 1.58
N ASN A 313 -6.50 -14.52 1.72
CA ASN A 313 -7.89 -14.12 1.85
C ASN A 313 -8.58 -13.77 0.51
N VAL A 314 -7.89 -13.86 -0.63
CA VAL A 314 -8.45 -13.62 -1.97
C VAL A 314 -8.88 -14.97 -2.56
N ALA A 315 -10.17 -15.17 -2.81
CA ALA A 315 -10.65 -16.40 -3.46
C ALA A 315 -10.37 -16.39 -4.98
N GLY A 316 -10.37 -17.57 -5.61
CA GLY A 316 -10.17 -17.71 -7.07
C GLY A 316 -8.71 -17.61 -7.51
N THR A 317 -8.42 -17.79 -8.79
CA THR A 317 -7.06 -17.59 -9.30
C THR A 317 -6.87 -16.17 -9.80
N THR A 318 -5.71 -15.58 -9.53
CA THR A 318 -5.30 -14.29 -10.08
C THR A 318 -4.55 -14.42 -11.40
N ALA A 319 -4.26 -15.65 -11.84
CA ALA A 319 -3.53 -15.91 -13.08
C ALA A 319 -4.21 -15.29 -14.33
N PRO A 320 -5.53 -15.40 -14.55
CA PRO A 320 -6.17 -14.75 -15.70
C PRO A 320 -6.02 -13.24 -15.62
N ALA A 321 -6.26 -12.63 -14.45
CA ALA A 321 -6.10 -11.19 -14.27
C ALA A 321 -4.67 -10.70 -14.58
N ILE A 322 -3.66 -11.45 -14.12
CA ILE A 322 -2.25 -11.16 -14.38
C ILE A 322 -1.93 -11.33 -15.88
N LEU A 323 -2.36 -12.43 -16.50
CA LEU A 323 -2.14 -12.67 -17.93
C LEU A 323 -2.83 -11.62 -18.81
N ILE A 324 -4.05 -11.23 -18.48
CA ILE A 324 -4.79 -10.15 -19.14
C ILE A 324 -4.03 -8.83 -18.97
N GLY A 325 -3.59 -8.51 -17.75
CA GLY A 325 -2.83 -7.31 -17.49
C GLY A 325 -1.49 -7.28 -18.23
N LEU A 326 -0.75 -8.39 -18.26
CA LEU A 326 0.49 -8.56 -19.02
C LEU A 326 0.26 -8.52 -20.53
N PHE A 327 -0.85 -9.02 -21.03
CA PHE A 327 -1.18 -8.91 -22.44
C PHE A 327 -1.44 -7.44 -22.83
N VAL A 328 -2.17 -6.70 -21.99
CA VAL A 328 -2.51 -5.31 -22.28
C VAL A 328 -1.28 -4.38 -22.21
N THR A 329 -0.17 -4.80 -21.58
CA THR A 329 1.11 -4.05 -21.65
C THR A 329 1.70 -3.98 -23.06
N PHE A 330 1.26 -4.81 -24.01
CA PHE A 330 1.71 -4.68 -25.41
C PHE A 330 1.40 -3.30 -26.00
N GLY A 331 0.44 -2.55 -25.44
CA GLY A 331 0.23 -1.14 -25.79
C GLY A 331 1.40 -0.24 -25.38
N GLY A 332 2.09 -0.59 -24.30
CA GLY A 332 3.36 0.02 -23.91
C GLY A 332 4.48 -0.36 -24.87
N LEU A 333 4.54 -1.61 -25.33
CA LEU A 333 5.50 -2.03 -26.35
C LEU A 333 5.29 -1.28 -27.67
N LEU A 334 4.04 -1.17 -28.14
CA LEU A 334 3.69 -0.38 -29.31
C LEU A 334 4.15 1.07 -29.17
N TYR A 335 3.84 1.71 -28.03
CA TYR A 335 4.29 3.07 -27.72
C TYR A 335 5.84 3.18 -27.74
N GLY A 336 6.54 2.29 -27.04
CA GLY A 336 8.00 2.29 -26.98
C GLY A 336 8.65 2.06 -28.34
N TYR A 337 8.08 1.18 -29.16
CA TYR A 337 8.56 0.91 -30.50
C TYR A 337 8.43 2.15 -31.41
N ASP A 338 7.25 2.78 -31.48
CA ASP A 338 7.03 4.01 -32.26
C ASP A 338 7.93 5.17 -31.81
N THR A 339 8.16 5.29 -30.50
CA THR A 339 9.07 6.27 -29.92
C THR A 339 10.52 6.02 -30.34
N GLY A 340 10.95 4.76 -30.39
CA GLY A 340 12.33 4.38 -30.66
C GLY A 340 12.73 4.47 -32.12
N ILE A 341 11.81 4.19 -33.06
CA ILE A 341 12.12 4.12 -34.50
C ILE A 341 12.42 5.48 -35.15
N ILE A 342 12.18 6.62 -34.49
CA ILE A 342 12.41 7.91 -35.16
C ILE A 342 13.90 8.25 -35.19
N SER A 343 14.65 7.86 -34.15
CA SER A 343 16.06 8.18 -34.00
C SER A 343 16.93 7.59 -35.11
N GLY A 344 16.65 6.36 -35.56
CA GLY A 344 17.41 5.72 -36.64
C GLY A 344 16.87 6.04 -38.02
N ILE A 345 15.55 6.16 -38.19
CA ILE A 345 14.96 6.55 -39.48
C ILE A 345 15.55 7.86 -40.00
N ILE A 346 15.57 8.92 -39.16
CA ILE A 346 16.11 10.23 -39.58
C ILE A 346 17.63 10.24 -39.75
N ALA A 347 18.32 9.20 -39.30
CA ALA A 347 19.76 9.03 -39.44
C ALA A 347 20.15 8.14 -40.64
N THR A 348 19.17 7.52 -41.31
CA THR A 348 19.43 6.55 -42.39
C THR A 348 19.73 7.25 -43.72
N PRO A 349 20.77 6.83 -44.48
CA PRO A 349 21.20 7.53 -45.70
C PRO A 349 20.11 7.67 -46.78
N TRP A 350 19.35 6.60 -47.05
CA TRP A 350 18.30 6.64 -48.05
C TRP A 350 17.20 7.64 -47.69
N TRP A 351 16.76 7.63 -46.42
CA TRP A 351 15.73 8.54 -45.93
C TRP A 351 16.18 10.01 -46.02
N LEU A 352 17.43 10.30 -45.62
CA LEU A 352 18.02 11.63 -45.78
C LEU A 352 18.06 12.07 -47.25
N ASN A 353 18.46 11.19 -48.17
CA ASN A 353 18.53 11.54 -49.60
C ASN A 353 17.15 11.87 -50.19
N GLN A 354 16.09 11.20 -49.73
CA GLN A 354 14.72 11.41 -50.20
C GLN A 354 14.07 12.66 -49.59
N PHE A 355 14.20 12.86 -48.27
CA PHE A 355 13.39 13.83 -47.52
C PHE A 355 14.14 15.08 -47.08
N ALA A 356 15.48 15.05 -46.99
CA ALA A 356 16.25 16.20 -46.55
C ALA A 356 16.49 17.20 -47.70
N THR A 357 16.52 18.49 -47.35
CA THR A 357 16.65 19.60 -48.31
C THR A 357 18.04 20.22 -48.35
N GLN A 358 18.87 20.01 -47.30
CA GLN A 358 20.22 20.55 -47.23
C GLN A 358 21.30 19.49 -47.48
N VAL A 359 22.48 19.96 -47.88
CA VAL A 359 23.69 19.16 -48.03
C VAL A 359 24.51 19.28 -46.74
N ASP A 360 25.11 18.17 -46.27
CA ASP A 360 25.93 18.12 -45.08
C ASP A 360 27.18 19.03 -45.25
N PRO A 361 27.41 20.02 -44.37
CA PRO A 361 28.56 20.92 -44.44
C PRO A 361 29.93 20.21 -44.37
N LYS A 362 30.00 19.03 -43.73
CA LYS A 362 31.23 18.24 -43.60
C LYS A 362 31.42 17.23 -44.72
N ASN A 363 30.35 16.84 -45.40
CA ASN A 363 30.41 15.89 -46.49
C ASN A 363 29.41 16.27 -47.59
N PRO A 364 29.85 17.00 -48.63
CA PRO A 364 28.99 17.47 -49.72
C PRO A 364 28.25 16.35 -50.48
N SER A 365 28.67 15.09 -50.32
CA SER A 365 28.01 13.92 -50.91
C SER A 365 26.81 13.38 -50.12
N ARG A 366 26.54 13.91 -48.91
CA ARG A 366 25.45 13.48 -48.04
C ARG A 366 24.46 14.62 -47.82
N LYS A 367 23.16 14.31 -47.77
CA LYS A 367 22.14 15.28 -47.33
C LYS A 367 21.97 15.24 -45.81
N ALA A 368 21.61 16.38 -45.24
CA ALA A 368 21.32 16.55 -43.82
C ALA A 368 20.02 17.31 -43.62
N LEU A 369 19.27 16.98 -42.57
CA LEU A 369 18.07 17.72 -42.18
C LEU A 369 18.44 19.08 -41.58
N THR A 370 17.63 20.08 -41.85
CA THR A 370 17.67 21.33 -41.07
C THR A 370 17.16 21.10 -39.65
N PRO A 371 17.56 21.93 -38.66
CA PRO A 371 16.96 21.92 -37.34
C PRO A 371 15.43 22.01 -37.37
N ALA A 372 14.88 22.82 -38.29
CA ALA A 372 13.44 22.96 -38.49
C ALA A 372 12.77 21.67 -38.97
N GLN A 373 13.33 21.01 -39.99
CA GLN A 373 12.80 19.73 -40.50
C GLN A 373 12.92 18.62 -39.45
N THR A 374 14.04 18.54 -38.73
CA THR A 374 14.20 17.56 -37.65
C THR A 374 13.19 17.82 -36.52
N ALA A 375 13.01 19.08 -36.11
CA ALA A 375 12.04 19.46 -35.10
C ALA A 375 10.61 19.10 -35.53
N GLU A 376 10.23 19.41 -36.77
CA GLU A 376 8.91 19.08 -37.32
C GLU A 376 8.65 17.57 -37.29
N VAL A 377 9.56 16.78 -37.86
CA VAL A 377 9.39 15.32 -37.98
C VAL A 377 9.33 14.61 -36.63
N VAL A 378 10.17 15.02 -35.68
CA VAL A 378 10.26 14.34 -34.38
C VAL A 378 9.13 14.81 -33.45
N SER A 379 8.87 16.12 -33.35
CA SER A 379 7.93 16.66 -32.37
C SER A 379 6.46 16.43 -32.73
N ILE A 380 6.09 16.40 -34.02
CA ILE A 380 4.69 16.35 -34.44
C ILE A 380 3.92 15.13 -33.90
N LEU A 381 4.63 14.02 -33.67
CA LEU A 381 4.04 12.85 -33.02
C LEU A 381 3.55 13.20 -31.62
N SER A 382 4.37 13.91 -30.83
CA SER A 382 4.02 14.36 -29.48
C SER A 382 2.85 15.35 -29.47
N ALA A 383 2.69 16.16 -30.52
CA ALA A 383 1.51 17.01 -30.68
C ALA A 383 0.24 16.15 -30.89
N GLY A 384 0.34 15.11 -31.72
CA GLY A 384 -0.72 14.13 -31.89
C GLY A 384 -1.06 13.41 -30.58
N THR A 385 -0.06 12.94 -29.83
CA THR A 385 -0.28 12.23 -28.57
C THR A 385 -0.89 13.12 -27.49
N PHE A 386 -0.56 14.42 -27.46
CA PHE A 386 -1.23 15.39 -26.60
C PHE A 386 -2.74 15.45 -26.88
N VAL A 387 -3.12 15.60 -28.15
CA VAL A 387 -4.54 15.63 -28.56
C VAL A 387 -5.23 14.29 -28.26
N GLY A 388 -4.56 13.17 -28.56
CA GLY A 388 -5.06 11.83 -28.29
C GLY A 388 -5.29 11.56 -26.80
N ALA A 389 -4.36 11.99 -25.94
CA ALA A 389 -4.45 11.80 -24.50
C ALA A 389 -5.63 12.59 -23.89
N LEU A 390 -5.90 13.81 -24.36
CA LEU A 390 -7.08 14.59 -23.95
C LEU A 390 -8.40 13.94 -24.40
N GLY A 391 -8.42 13.37 -25.61
CA GLY A 391 -9.59 12.65 -26.15
C GLY A 391 -9.84 11.27 -25.53
N ALA A 392 -8.86 10.71 -24.82
CA ALA A 392 -8.91 9.33 -24.34
C ALA A 392 -9.98 9.12 -23.24
N ALA A 393 -10.07 10.02 -22.27
CA ALA A 393 -11.03 9.92 -21.17
C ALA A 393 -12.50 9.90 -21.64
N PRO A 394 -12.98 10.87 -22.44
CA PRO A 394 -14.37 10.85 -22.90
C PRO A 394 -14.67 9.62 -23.77
N LEU A 395 -13.72 9.19 -24.61
CA LEU A 395 -13.89 8.00 -25.44
C LEU A 395 -14.03 6.72 -24.57
N ALA A 396 -13.15 6.54 -23.58
CA ALA A 396 -13.16 5.38 -22.70
C ALA A 396 -14.36 5.35 -21.74
N ASP A 397 -14.89 6.52 -21.36
CA ASP A 397 -16.09 6.63 -20.54
C ASP A 397 -17.38 6.36 -21.32
N GLN A 398 -17.43 6.66 -22.62
CA GLN A 398 -18.61 6.44 -23.46
C GLN A 398 -18.69 5.04 -24.05
N LEU A 399 -17.55 4.49 -24.50
CA LEU A 399 -17.49 3.24 -25.26
C LEU A 399 -16.95 2.05 -24.47
N GLY A 400 -16.36 2.30 -23.30
CA GLY A 400 -15.64 1.30 -22.53
C GLY A 400 -14.17 1.23 -22.93
N ARG A 401 -13.34 0.59 -22.10
CA ARG A 401 -11.89 0.59 -22.27
C ARG A 401 -11.50 -0.32 -23.44
N ARG A 402 -12.21 -1.44 -23.63
CA ARG A 402 -11.95 -2.41 -24.69
C ARG A 402 -12.17 -1.81 -26.09
N ARG A 403 -13.34 -1.20 -26.32
CA ARG A 403 -13.68 -0.62 -27.63
C ARG A 403 -12.87 0.64 -27.91
N ALA A 404 -12.66 1.49 -26.90
CA ALA A 404 -11.83 2.68 -27.04
C ALA A 404 -10.39 2.31 -27.44
N LEU A 405 -9.82 1.24 -26.87
CA LEU A 405 -8.47 0.80 -27.24
C LEU A 405 -8.39 0.28 -28.68
N MET A 406 -9.40 -0.47 -29.15
CA MET A 406 -9.44 -0.91 -30.56
C MET A 406 -9.52 0.27 -31.54
N ILE A 407 -10.33 1.28 -31.23
CA ILE A 407 -10.41 2.51 -32.03
C ILE A 407 -9.06 3.24 -32.03
N ALA A 408 -8.41 3.34 -30.87
CA ALA A 408 -7.11 3.99 -30.77
C ALA A 408 -6.02 3.30 -31.61
N VAL A 409 -6.00 1.96 -31.62
CA VAL A 409 -5.10 1.18 -32.47
C VAL A 409 -5.45 1.33 -33.96
N GLY A 410 -6.74 1.46 -34.30
CA GLY A 410 -7.17 1.75 -35.68
C GLY A 410 -6.67 3.10 -36.17
N VAL A 411 -6.81 4.16 -35.36
CA VAL A 411 -6.27 5.50 -35.66
C VAL A 411 -4.75 5.45 -35.81
N PHE A 412 -4.07 4.73 -34.92
CA PHE A 412 -2.63 4.50 -35.03
C PHE A 412 -2.24 3.82 -36.35
N ALA A 413 -2.94 2.74 -36.73
CA ALA A 413 -2.68 1.99 -37.96
C ALA A 413 -2.87 2.86 -39.23
N ILE A 414 -3.84 3.76 -39.24
CA ILE A 414 -4.02 4.74 -40.33
C ILE A 414 -2.79 5.64 -40.41
N GLY A 415 -2.31 6.17 -39.28
CA GLY A 415 -1.09 6.98 -39.23
C GLY A 415 0.16 6.23 -39.73
N VAL A 416 0.30 4.96 -39.36
CA VAL A 416 1.36 4.07 -39.86
C VAL A 416 1.23 3.88 -41.38
N THR A 417 0.02 3.74 -41.92
CA THR A 417 -0.21 3.59 -43.38
C THR A 417 0.30 4.81 -44.13
N LEU A 418 -0.03 6.00 -43.65
CA LEU A 418 0.41 7.27 -44.24
C LEU A 418 1.94 7.40 -44.20
N GLN A 419 2.59 6.98 -43.11
CA GLN A 419 4.05 6.98 -43.00
C GLN A 419 4.71 6.00 -43.98
N VAL A 420 4.24 4.75 -44.08
CA VAL A 420 4.81 3.74 -44.99
C VAL A 420 4.63 4.14 -46.46
N ALA A 421 3.47 4.70 -46.80
CA ALA A 421 3.15 5.15 -48.17
C ALA A 421 3.83 6.47 -48.55
N SER A 422 4.50 7.15 -47.61
CA SER A 422 5.05 8.48 -47.85
C SER A 422 6.25 8.46 -48.80
N MET A 423 6.17 9.32 -49.82
CA MET A 423 7.29 9.66 -50.72
C MET A 423 7.68 11.13 -50.62
N ALA A 424 6.91 11.92 -49.86
CA ALA A 424 7.14 13.33 -49.57
C ALA A 424 6.96 13.61 -48.08
N LEU A 425 7.73 14.56 -47.56
CA LEU A 425 7.81 14.87 -46.12
C LEU A 425 6.45 15.25 -45.49
N PRO A 426 5.57 16.05 -46.14
CA PRO A 426 4.28 16.42 -45.53
C PRO A 426 3.38 15.23 -45.22
N LEU A 427 3.35 14.20 -46.09
CA LEU A 427 2.54 13.00 -45.85
C LEU A 427 3.12 12.16 -44.70
N TYR A 428 4.44 12.09 -44.59
CA TYR A 428 5.11 11.43 -43.46
C TYR A 428 4.78 12.14 -42.14
N VAL A 429 4.88 13.47 -42.10
CA VAL A 429 4.55 14.33 -40.94
C VAL A 429 3.08 14.19 -40.56
N ALA A 430 2.15 14.23 -41.53
CA ALA A 430 0.72 14.01 -41.28
C ALA A 430 0.46 12.60 -40.72
N GLY A 431 1.13 11.58 -41.26
CA GLY A 431 1.06 10.21 -40.75
C GLY A 431 1.56 10.10 -39.31
N ARG A 432 2.64 10.80 -38.95
CA ARG A 432 3.15 10.85 -37.57
C ARG A 432 2.19 11.54 -36.62
N PHE A 433 1.54 12.63 -37.03
CA PHE A 433 0.50 13.28 -36.22
C PHE A 433 -0.65 12.30 -35.93
N VAL A 434 -1.21 11.66 -36.95
CA VAL A 434 -2.33 10.72 -36.82
C VAL A 434 -1.94 9.50 -35.98
N ALA A 435 -0.74 8.94 -36.19
CA ALA A 435 -0.22 7.87 -35.35
C ALA A 435 -0.10 8.31 -33.88
N GLY A 436 0.40 9.53 -33.66
CA GLY A 436 0.46 10.16 -32.36
C GLY A 436 -0.89 10.24 -31.66
N VAL A 437 -1.97 10.63 -32.34
CA VAL A 437 -3.32 10.64 -31.76
C VAL A 437 -3.71 9.24 -31.23
N GLY A 438 -3.40 8.20 -31.99
CA GLY A 438 -3.56 6.80 -31.57
C GLY A 438 -2.75 6.45 -30.32
N VAL A 439 -1.43 6.72 -30.34
CA VAL A 439 -0.52 6.44 -29.22
C VAL A 439 -0.93 7.22 -27.95
N GLY A 440 -1.36 8.47 -28.08
CA GLY A 440 -1.86 9.29 -26.99
C GLY A 440 -3.06 8.65 -26.29
N MET A 441 -4.03 8.17 -27.06
CA MET A 441 -5.17 7.43 -26.52
C MET A 441 -4.74 6.12 -25.84
N ILE A 442 -3.86 5.35 -26.48
CA ILE A 442 -3.33 4.09 -25.92
C ILE A 442 -2.64 4.35 -24.58
N SER A 443 -1.85 5.42 -24.46
CA SER A 443 -1.09 5.77 -23.25
C SER A 443 -1.94 6.08 -22.01
N VAL A 444 -3.21 6.44 -22.21
CA VAL A 444 -4.19 6.66 -21.12
C VAL A 444 -5.03 5.41 -20.88
N ILE A 445 -5.52 4.77 -21.95
CA ILE A 445 -6.49 3.67 -21.85
C ILE A 445 -5.84 2.38 -21.33
N VAL A 446 -4.59 2.08 -21.71
CA VAL A 446 -3.90 0.85 -21.29
C VAL A 446 -3.70 0.80 -19.77
N PRO A 447 -3.09 1.81 -19.12
CA PRO A 447 -2.97 1.82 -17.67
C PRO A 447 -4.32 1.81 -16.95
N LEU A 448 -5.35 2.49 -17.49
CA LEU A 448 -6.70 2.46 -16.93
C LEU A 448 -7.26 1.03 -16.94
N TYR A 449 -7.22 0.36 -18.09
CA TYR A 449 -7.65 -1.03 -18.23
C TYR A 449 -6.89 -1.94 -17.26
N GLN A 450 -5.57 -1.84 -17.19
CA GLN A 450 -4.76 -2.63 -16.26
C GLN A 450 -5.16 -2.38 -14.80
N SER A 451 -5.30 -1.12 -14.39
CA SER A 451 -5.61 -0.76 -13.00
C SER A 451 -7.00 -1.24 -12.55
N GLU A 452 -7.95 -1.29 -13.48
CA GLU A 452 -9.31 -1.75 -13.23
C GLU A 452 -9.41 -3.29 -13.22
N MET A 453 -8.57 -4.01 -13.99
CA MET A 453 -8.55 -5.48 -14.04
C MET A 453 -7.65 -6.12 -12.98
N ALA A 454 -6.62 -5.39 -12.55
CA ALA A 454 -5.65 -5.88 -11.59
C ALA A 454 -6.29 -6.13 -10.22
N PRO A 455 -6.00 -7.27 -9.57
CA PRO A 455 -6.21 -7.44 -8.15
C PRO A 455 -5.50 -6.33 -7.37
N LYS A 456 -6.15 -5.84 -6.29
CA LYS A 456 -5.66 -4.70 -5.49
C LYS A 456 -4.19 -4.85 -5.06
N TRP A 457 -3.74 -6.06 -4.73
CA TRP A 457 -2.42 -6.35 -4.17
C TRP A 457 -1.28 -6.45 -5.20
N VAL A 458 -1.56 -6.66 -6.49
CA VAL A 458 -0.53 -6.65 -7.57
C VAL A 458 -0.61 -5.42 -8.46
N ARG A 459 -1.52 -4.48 -8.19
CA ARG A 459 -1.84 -3.38 -9.09
C ARG A 459 -0.61 -2.54 -9.44
N GLY A 460 0.18 -2.11 -8.45
CA GLY A 460 1.38 -1.30 -8.67
C GLY A 460 2.40 -2.01 -9.58
N VAL A 461 2.68 -3.28 -9.28
CA VAL A 461 3.58 -4.13 -10.07
C VAL A 461 3.09 -4.31 -11.51
N LEU A 462 1.80 -4.54 -11.72
CA LEU A 462 1.21 -4.72 -13.05
C LEU A 462 1.22 -3.41 -13.87
N VAL A 463 1.18 -2.25 -13.22
CA VAL A 463 1.39 -0.97 -13.90
C VAL A 463 2.87 -0.80 -14.26
N CYS A 464 3.82 -1.24 -13.43
CA CYS A 464 5.23 -1.19 -13.79
C CYS A 464 5.59 -2.04 -15.02
N THR A 465 4.85 -3.13 -15.30
CA THR A 465 5.09 -3.94 -16.51
C THR A 465 4.71 -3.19 -17.79
N TYR A 466 3.88 -2.14 -17.72
CA TYR A 466 3.66 -1.21 -18.83
C TYR A 466 4.96 -0.48 -19.20
N GLN A 467 5.69 0.04 -18.20
CA GLN A 467 6.99 0.68 -18.43
C GLN A 467 8.03 -0.31 -18.98
N LEU A 468 8.05 -1.54 -18.46
CA LEU A 468 8.93 -2.58 -18.99
C LEU A 468 8.63 -2.87 -20.47
N ALA A 469 7.35 -2.93 -20.85
CA ALA A 469 6.97 -3.12 -22.24
C ALA A 469 7.44 -1.95 -23.13
N ILE A 470 7.36 -0.69 -22.64
CA ILE A 470 7.89 0.48 -23.34
C ILE A 470 9.40 0.34 -23.58
N THR A 471 10.17 -0.03 -22.56
CA THR A 471 11.63 -0.15 -22.72
C THR A 471 12.02 -1.32 -23.63
N VAL A 472 11.29 -2.43 -23.59
CA VAL A 472 11.44 -3.52 -24.56
C VAL A 472 11.11 -3.06 -25.98
N GLY A 473 10.04 -2.27 -26.17
CA GLY A 473 9.70 -1.68 -27.46
C GLY A 473 10.82 -0.80 -28.02
N LEU A 474 11.41 0.06 -27.18
CA LEU A 474 12.57 0.89 -27.54
C LEU A 474 13.79 0.05 -27.96
N LEU A 475 14.06 -1.06 -27.25
CA LEU A 475 15.15 -1.97 -27.60
C LEU A 475 14.91 -2.68 -28.93
N ILE A 476 13.71 -3.21 -29.16
CA ILE A 476 13.37 -3.87 -30.43
C ILE A 476 13.49 -2.87 -31.58
N ALA A 477 13.01 -1.64 -31.41
CA ALA A 477 13.17 -0.58 -32.40
C ALA A 477 14.65 -0.35 -32.75
N ALA A 478 15.51 -0.14 -31.75
CA ALA A 478 16.94 0.09 -31.99
C ALA A 478 17.64 -1.10 -32.67
N ILE A 479 17.25 -2.35 -32.33
CA ILE A 479 17.78 -3.55 -33.00
C ILE A 479 17.34 -3.59 -34.46
N VAL A 480 16.06 -3.35 -34.75
CA VAL A 480 15.53 -3.34 -36.11
C VAL A 480 16.24 -2.27 -36.94
N GLU A 481 16.43 -1.07 -36.40
CA GLU A 481 17.12 0.03 -37.07
C GLU A 481 18.61 -0.25 -37.31
N TYR A 482 19.29 -0.90 -36.36
CA TYR A 482 20.69 -1.30 -36.53
C TYR A 482 20.90 -2.17 -37.78
N PHE A 483 19.93 -3.04 -38.09
CA PHE A 483 19.93 -3.84 -39.31
C PHE A 483 19.38 -3.08 -40.52
N SER A 484 18.28 -2.35 -40.37
CA SER A 484 17.60 -1.70 -41.50
C SER A 484 18.38 -0.53 -42.10
N ASN A 485 19.26 0.14 -41.33
CA ASN A 485 20.08 1.23 -41.86
C ASN A 485 21.07 0.76 -42.95
N ARG A 486 21.35 -0.55 -43.04
CA ARG A 486 22.22 -1.16 -44.05
C ARG A 486 21.53 -1.41 -45.39
N ILE A 487 20.24 -1.06 -45.50
CA ILE A 487 19.43 -1.24 -46.71
C ILE A 487 19.46 0.06 -47.51
N ASP A 488 19.82 -0.02 -48.79
CA ASP A 488 19.97 1.17 -49.66
C ASP A 488 18.68 1.59 -50.38
N THR A 489 17.52 1.07 -49.98
CA THR A 489 16.22 1.35 -50.61
C THR A 489 15.20 1.92 -49.61
N ALA A 490 14.01 2.28 -50.09
CA ALA A 490 12.89 2.75 -49.26
C ALA A 490 12.54 1.78 -48.12
N ALA A 491 12.85 0.48 -48.30
CA ALA A 491 12.65 -0.55 -47.30
C ALA A 491 13.39 -0.25 -45.97
N SER A 492 14.47 0.54 -46.00
CA SER A 492 15.25 0.92 -44.82
C SER A 492 14.45 1.63 -43.72
N PHE A 493 13.45 2.45 -44.09
CA PHE A 493 12.53 3.08 -43.15
C PHE A 493 11.13 2.44 -43.19
N GLN A 494 10.69 1.93 -44.35
CA GLN A 494 9.37 1.33 -44.48
C GLN A 494 9.24 0.05 -43.65
N ILE A 495 10.29 -0.79 -43.56
CA ILE A 495 10.25 -2.01 -42.75
C ILE A 495 10.10 -1.69 -41.26
N PRO A 496 10.96 -0.84 -40.64
CA PRO A 496 10.76 -0.42 -39.25
C PRO A 496 9.37 0.17 -39.01
N VAL A 497 8.90 1.06 -39.88
CA VAL A 497 7.58 1.68 -39.71
C VAL A 497 6.46 0.65 -39.84
N ALA A 498 6.51 -0.26 -40.82
CA ALA A 498 5.48 -1.26 -41.06
C ALA A 498 5.41 -2.34 -39.98
N LEU A 499 6.53 -2.64 -39.29
CA LEU A 499 6.53 -3.59 -38.16
C LEU A 499 5.62 -3.14 -37.01
N GLN A 500 5.25 -1.86 -36.94
CA GLN A 500 4.24 -1.37 -36.01
C GLN A 500 2.88 -2.06 -36.17
N TYR A 501 2.53 -2.54 -37.38
CA TYR A 501 1.31 -3.31 -37.59
C TYR A 501 1.29 -4.63 -36.83
N VAL A 502 2.45 -5.23 -36.58
CA VAL A 502 2.54 -6.48 -35.81
C VAL A 502 2.03 -6.23 -34.39
N TRP A 503 2.51 -5.17 -33.75
CA TRP A 503 2.10 -4.79 -32.39
C TRP A 503 0.63 -4.35 -32.34
N ALA A 504 0.18 -3.60 -33.35
CA ALA A 504 -1.22 -3.21 -33.49
C ALA A 504 -2.15 -4.42 -33.66
N ALA A 505 -1.78 -5.38 -34.51
CA ALA A 505 -2.54 -6.60 -34.76
C ALA A 505 -2.61 -7.48 -33.51
N ILE A 506 -1.48 -7.69 -32.82
CA ILE A 506 -1.47 -8.43 -31.55
C ILE A 506 -2.47 -7.82 -30.59
N LEU A 507 -2.41 -6.50 -30.36
CA LEU A 507 -3.32 -5.80 -29.46
C LEU A 507 -4.79 -5.94 -29.87
N VAL A 508 -5.15 -5.63 -31.13
CA VAL A 508 -6.54 -5.73 -31.58
C VAL A 508 -7.08 -7.15 -31.45
N LEU A 509 -6.31 -8.16 -31.88
CA LEU A 509 -6.71 -9.56 -31.81
C LEU A 509 -6.95 -10.01 -30.36
N GLY A 510 -6.09 -9.61 -29.42
CA GLY A 510 -6.35 -9.92 -28.01
C GLY A 510 -7.52 -9.11 -27.44
N MET A 511 -7.68 -7.83 -27.79
CA MET A 511 -8.84 -7.05 -27.36
C MET A 511 -10.17 -7.59 -27.89
N ILE A 512 -10.19 -8.37 -28.97
CA ILE A 512 -11.39 -9.11 -29.42
C ILE A 512 -11.74 -10.24 -28.44
N VAL A 513 -10.77 -10.86 -27.78
CA VAL A 513 -10.98 -12.00 -26.88
C VAL A 513 -11.20 -11.56 -25.43
N LEU A 514 -10.56 -10.46 -25.02
CA LEU A 514 -10.58 -9.97 -23.65
C LEU A 514 -11.94 -9.39 -23.23
N PRO A 515 -12.35 -9.56 -21.95
CA PRO A 515 -13.59 -9.01 -21.44
C PRO A 515 -13.50 -7.48 -21.27
N GLU A 516 -14.64 -6.80 -21.19
CA GLU A 516 -14.66 -5.39 -20.78
C GLU A 516 -14.56 -5.27 -19.25
N THR A 517 -14.13 -4.12 -18.76
CA THR A 517 -13.87 -3.91 -17.34
C THR A 517 -15.15 -3.98 -16.48
N PRO A 518 -15.20 -4.75 -15.36
CA PRO A 518 -16.42 -4.82 -14.53
C PRO A 518 -16.89 -3.44 -14.03
N ARG A 519 -15.94 -2.55 -13.71
CA ARG A 519 -16.26 -1.17 -13.27
C ARG A 519 -17.00 -0.37 -14.35
N TYR A 520 -16.57 -0.44 -15.60
CA TYR A 520 -17.28 0.23 -16.69
C TYR A 520 -18.68 -0.37 -16.90
N LEU A 521 -18.81 -1.69 -16.82
CA LEU A 521 -20.09 -2.38 -16.99
C LEU A 521 -21.09 -1.99 -15.88
N ILE A 522 -20.66 -1.93 -14.62
CA ILE A 522 -21.47 -1.39 -13.51
C ILE A 522 -21.87 0.07 -13.76
N LYS A 523 -20.93 0.93 -14.21
CA LYS A 523 -21.22 2.33 -14.55
C LYS A 523 -22.27 2.48 -15.67
N ARG A 524 -22.44 1.47 -16.52
CA ARG A 524 -23.45 1.42 -17.60
C ARG A 524 -24.75 0.73 -17.17
N GLY A 525 -24.86 0.28 -15.92
CA GLY A 525 -26.00 -0.49 -15.41
C GLY A 525 -26.05 -1.94 -15.90
N LEU A 526 -24.96 -2.46 -16.48
CA LEU A 526 -24.87 -3.82 -17.03
C LEU A 526 -24.32 -4.79 -15.97
N HIS A 527 -25.08 -5.00 -14.89
CA HIS A 527 -24.67 -5.79 -13.73
C HIS A 527 -24.33 -7.25 -14.05
N ALA A 528 -25.16 -7.91 -14.87
CA ALA A 528 -24.93 -9.31 -15.25
C ALA A 528 -23.64 -9.49 -16.08
N GLU A 529 -23.35 -8.56 -16.99
CA GLU A 529 -22.10 -8.58 -17.77
C GLU A 529 -20.88 -8.28 -16.89
N ALA A 530 -21.01 -7.36 -15.93
CA ALA A 530 -19.96 -7.07 -14.97
C ALA A 530 -19.60 -8.32 -14.14
N ALA A 531 -20.62 -9.07 -13.72
CA ALA A 531 -20.46 -10.32 -12.99
C ALA A 531 -19.77 -11.40 -13.83
N ALA A 532 -20.19 -11.57 -15.09
CA ALA A 532 -19.56 -12.50 -16.03
C ALA A 532 -18.10 -12.12 -16.34
N SER A 533 -17.81 -10.82 -16.49
CA SER A 533 -16.45 -10.33 -16.68
C SER A 533 -15.57 -10.64 -15.46
N LEU A 534 -16.04 -10.31 -14.25
CA LEU A 534 -15.29 -10.57 -13.03
C LEU A 534 -15.09 -12.08 -12.78
N SER A 535 -16.11 -12.90 -13.07
CA SER A 535 -16.04 -14.36 -13.03
C SER A 535 -14.94 -14.91 -13.93
N ARG A 536 -14.84 -14.40 -15.16
CA ARG A 536 -13.77 -14.78 -16.10
C ARG A 536 -12.39 -14.38 -15.59
N ILE A 537 -12.26 -13.20 -14.97
CA ILE A 537 -10.98 -12.67 -14.48
C ILE A 537 -10.51 -13.40 -13.21
N ARG A 538 -11.43 -13.80 -12.33
CA ARG A 538 -11.14 -14.51 -11.07
C ARG A 538 -11.18 -16.04 -11.19
N ARG A 539 -11.71 -16.57 -12.31
CA ARG A 539 -12.10 -17.99 -12.50
C ARG A 539 -12.86 -18.53 -11.29
N LEU A 540 -13.90 -17.80 -10.93
CA LEU A 540 -14.87 -18.22 -9.92
C LEU A 540 -16.24 -18.31 -10.58
N ASP A 541 -17.08 -19.21 -10.08
CA ASP A 541 -18.49 -19.20 -10.48
C ASP A 541 -19.15 -17.86 -10.12
N ILE A 542 -20.12 -17.45 -10.93
CA ILE A 542 -20.82 -16.17 -10.75
C ILE A 542 -21.57 -16.08 -9.41
N THR A 543 -21.90 -17.23 -8.82
CA THR A 543 -22.58 -17.34 -7.51
C THR A 543 -21.61 -17.48 -6.33
N HIS A 544 -20.30 -17.55 -6.58
CA HIS A 544 -19.32 -17.77 -5.51
C HIS A 544 -19.31 -16.57 -4.53
N PRO A 545 -19.38 -16.78 -3.19
CA PRO A 545 -19.53 -15.70 -2.22
C PRO A 545 -18.51 -14.57 -2.35
N ALA A 546 -17.23 -14.90 -2.50
CA ALA A 546 -16.18 -13.89 -2.67
C ALA A 546 -16.30 -13.05 -3.94
N LEU A 547 -16.92 -13.58 -5.01
CA LEU A 547 -17.15 -12.84 -6.24
C LEU A 547 -18.38 -11.93 -6.09
N VAL A 548 -19.44 -12.43 -5.45
CA VAL A 548 -20.62 -11.63 -5.09
C VAL A 548 -20.21 -10.45 -4.20
N ASP A 549 -19.38 -10.69 -3.19
CA ASP A 549 -18.83 -9.65 -2.31
C ASP A 549 -18.04 -8.59 -3.10
N GLU A 550 -17.18 -9.02 -4.04
CA GLU A 550 -16.36 -8.10 -4.86
C GLU A 550 -17.23 -7.25 -5.81
N ILE A 551 -18.30 -7.82 -6.37
CA ILE A 551 -19.27 -7.08 -7.20
C ILE A 551 -20.05 -6.08 -6.33
N ALA A 552 -20.57 -6.52 -5.19
CA ALA A 552 -21.29 -5.65 -4.26
C ALA A 552 -20.41 -4.49 -3.80
N GLU A 553 -19.10 -4.72 -3.60
CA GLU A 553 -18.13 -3.67 -3.31
C GLU A 553 -18.02 -2.66 -4.47
N ILE A 554 -17.94 -3.13 -5.71
CA ILE A 554 -17.87 -2.26 -6.90
C ILE A 554 -19.18 -1.45 -7.05
N GLU A 555 -20.33 -2.07 -6.83
CA GLU A 555 -21.64 -1.43 -6.89
C GLU A 555 -21.83 -0.38 -5.79
N ALA A 556 -21.47 -0.71 -4.55
CA ALA A 556 -21.52 0.24 -3.43
C ALA A 556 -20.61 1.45 -3.67
N ASN A 557 -19.40 1.22 -4.18
CA ASN A 557 -18.50 2.31 -4.58
C ASN A 557 -19.11 3.17 -5.69
N HIS A 558 -19.75 2.56 -6.69
CA HIS A 558 -20.40 3.29 -7.76
C HIS A 558 -21.60 4.10 -7.25
N ALA A 559 -22.44 3.54 -6.38
CA ALA A 559 -23.56 4.23 -5.77
C ALA A 559 -23.10 5.44 -4.94
N TYR A 560 -22.01 5.30 -4.19
CA TYR A 560 -21.36 6.40 -3.48
C TYR A 560 -20.83 7.48 -4.43
N GLU A 561 -20.21 7.10 -5.56
CA GLU A 561 -19.79 8.08 -6.57
C GLU A 561 -20.97 8.85 -7.18
N VAL A 562 -22.09 8.17 -7.43
CA VAL A 562 -23.31 8.79 -7.96
C VAL A 562 -23.94 9.74 -6.94
N SER A 563 -23.93 9.40 -5.64
CA SER A 563 -24.47 10.26 -4.58
C SER A 563 -23.68 11.57 -4.42
N LEU A 564 -22.39 11.56 -4.76
CA LEU A 564 -21.54 12.76 -4.82
C LEU A 564 -21.81 13.64 -6.06
N GLY A 565 -22.74 13.26 -6.96
CA GLY A 565 -23.05 13.97 -8.19
C GLY A 565 -22.08 13.72 -9.35
N PRO A 566 -22.40 14.18 -10.57
CA PRO A 566 -21.58 13.92 -11.77
C PRO A 566 -20.19 14.54 -11.62
N SER A 567 -19.15 13.81 -12.04
CA SER A 567 -17.81 14.39 -12.07
C SER A 567 -17.68 15.38 -13.23
N THR A 568 -17.21 16.58 -12.96
CA THR A 568 -16.95 17.61 -13.96
C THR A 568 -15.44 17.86 -14.08
N TYR A 569 -15.00 18.50 -15.16
CA TYR A 569 -13.61 18.95 -15.25
C TYR A 569 -13.28 20.00 -14.19
N ARG A 570 -14.26 20.79 -13.74
CA ARG A 570 -14.07 21.75 -12.63
C ARG A 570 -13.66 21.05 -11.34
N ASP A 571 -14.25 19.89 -11.05
CA ASP A 571 -13.93 19.12 -9.84
C ASP A 571 -12.48 18.61 -9.86
N VAL A 572 -11.91 18.36 -11.04
CA VAL A 572 -10.52 17.93 -11.18
C VAL A 572 -9.54 19.02 -10.68
N PHE A 573 -9.88 20.29 -10.89
CA PHE A 573 -9.05 21.43 -10.48
C PHE A 573 -9.35 21.95 -9.08
N PHE A 574 -10.62 21.93 -8.66
CA PHE A 574 -11.07 22.61 -7.44
C PHE A 574 -11.78 21.71 -6.43
N GLY A 575 -11.93 20.42 -6.74
CA GLY A 575 -12.64 19.50 -5.86
C GLY A 575 -11.82 19.07 -4.64
N THR A 576 -12.52 18.43 -3.70
CA THR A 576 -11.99 17.94 -2.44
C THR A 576 -11.78 16.41 -2.48
N PRO A 577 -10.82 15.87 -1.72
CA PRO A 577 -9.79 16.57 -0.96
C PRO A 577 -8.59 16.96 -1.83
N HIS A 578 -8.32 18.28 -1.93
CA HIS A 578 -7.18 18.86 -2.65
C HIS A 578 -6.92 18.29 -4.05
N LEU A 579 -7.97 18.08 -4.86
CA LEU A 579 -7.84 17.46 -6.18
C LEU A 579 -6.96 18.27 -7.14
N GLY A 580 -7.01 19.60 -7.08
CA GLY A 580 -6.11 20.46 -7.84
C GLY A 580 -4.63 20.24 -7.50
N ARG A 581 -4.30 20.01 -6.23
CA ARG A 581 -2.93 19.69 -5.80
C ARG A 581 -2.51 18.33 -6.33
N ARG A 582 -3.38 17.33 -6.23
CA ARG A 582 -3.13 15.98 -6.79
C ARG A 582 -2.90 16.03 -8.29
N LEU A 583 -3.70 16.81 -9.01
CA LEU A 583 -3.53 17.05 -10.44
C LEU A 583 -2.19 17.71 -10.72
N LEU A 584 -1.83 18.77 -10.00
CA LEU A 584 -0.55 19.44 -10.13
C LEU A 584 0.64 18.50 -9.83
N THR A 585 0.53 17.64 -8.82
CA THR A 585 1.51 16.60 -8.53
C THR A 585 1.66 15.65 -9.71
N GLY A 586 0.55 15.15 -10.28
CA GLY A 586 0.59 14.24 -11.42
C GLY A 586 1.14 14.87 -12.70
N CYS A 587 0.70 16.10 -13.02
CA CYS A 587 1.23 16.85 -14.16
C CYS A 587 2.72 17.15 -13.99
N GLY A 588 3.11 17.67 -12.81
CA GLY A 588 4.50 17.98 -12.52
C GLY A 588 5.41 16.76 -12.56
N LEU A 589 4.98 15.60 -12.05
CA LEU A 589 5.75 14.35 -12.17
C LEU A 589 5.98 13.95 -13.62
N PHE A 590 4.93 13.95 -14.44
CA PHE A 590 5.07 13.59 -15.85
C PHE A 590 5.91 14.60 -16.64
N MET A 591 5.78 15.89 -16.35
CA MET A 591 6.61 16.93 -16.94
C MET A 591 8.08 16.73 -16.53
N LEU A 592 8.37 16.52 -15.26
CA LEU A 592 9.72 16.32 -14.77
C LEU A 592 10.35 15.01 -15.24
N GLN A 593 9.54 13.97 -15.46
CA GLN A 593 9.99 12.76 -16.14
C GLN A 593 10.54 13.09 -17.54
N GLN A 594 9.91 14.00 -18.28
CA GLN A 594 10.40 14.43 -19.59
C GLN A 594 11.63 15.34 -19.50
N LEU A 595 11.61 16.31 -18.56
CA LEU A 595 12.75 17.20 -18.29
C LEU A 595 13.96 16.51 -17.66
N SER A 596 13.84 15.22 -17.32
CA SER A 596 15.02 14.41 -17.03
C SER A 596 15.91 14.25 -18.26
N GLY A 597 15.43 14.52 -19.48
CA GLY A 597 16.22 14.41 -20.71
C GLY A 597 16.33 12.99 -21.26
N CYS A 598 15.42 12.07 -20.89
CA CYS A 598 15.44 10.69 -21.38
C CYS A 598 15.01 10.61 -22.85
N ASN A 599 13.95 11.34 -23.21
CA ASN A 599 13.45 11.39 -24.59
C ASN A 599 14.43 12.03 -25.57
N PHE A 600 15.30 12.93 -25.09
CA PHE A 600 16.44 13.42 -25.87
C PHE A 600 17.29 12.25 -26.41
N ILE A 601 17.62 11.27 -25.55
CA ILE A 601 18.40 10.09 -25.93
C ILE A 601 17.58 9.17 -26.83
N PHE A 602 16.28 9.01 -26.58
CA PHE A 602 15.45 8.12 -27.39
C PHE A 602 15.18 8.65 -28.81
N TYR A 603 15.12 9.97 -29.00
CA TYR A 603 14.83 10.57 -30.30
C TYR A 603 16.06 10.98 -31.10
N PHE A 604 17.12 11.39 -30.42
CA PHE A 604 18.32 11.94 -31.08
C PHE A 604 19.58 11.15 -30.76
N GLY A 605 19.46 10.05 -29.99
CA GLY A 605 20.60 9.27 -29.52
C GLY A 605 21.46 8.75 -30.67
N ASN A 606 20.89 8.22 -31.75
CA ASN A 606 21.68 7.76 -32.90
C ASN A 606 22.56 8.88 -33.46
N SER A 607 21.98 10.04 -33.79
CA SER A 607 22.74 11.18 -34.30
C SER A 607 23.71 11.78 -33.29
N PHE A 608 23.37 11.78 -32.00
CA PHE A 608 24.22 12.29 -30.93
C PHE A 608 25.44 11.38 -30.68
N PHE A 609 25.21 10.07 -30.49
CA PHE A 609 26.27 9.10 -30.27
C PHE A 609 27.13 8.89 -31.50
N ASP A 610 26.59 9.06 -32.71
CA ASP A 610 27.41 9.05 -33.93
C ASP A 610 28.37 10.23 -33.96
N LYS A 611 27.90 11.44 -33.61
CA LYS A 611 28.76 12.64 -33.53
C LYS A 611 29.82 12.55 -32.43
N VAL A 612 29.49 11.94 -31.30
CA VAL A 612 30.35 11.93 -30.11
C VAL A 612 31.27 10.69 -30.08
N ILE A 613 30.72 9.50 -30.34
CA ILE A 613 31.39 8.20 -30.17
C ILE A 613 31.73 7.54 -31.52
N GLY A 614 31.05 7.89 -32.61
CA GLY A 614 31.29 7.34 -33.96
C GLY A 614 30.53 6.04 -34.29
N SER A 615 29.62 5.59 -33.41
CA SER A 615 28.80 4.37 -33.63
C SER A 615 27.38 4.52 -33.08
N GLY A 616 26.60 5.42 -33.70
CA GLY A 616 25.26 5.81 -33.22
C GLY A 616 24.30 4.64 -32.95
N PHE A 617 24.05 3.82 -33.99
CA PHE A 617 23.11 2.70 -33.93
C PHE A 617 23.50 1.63 -32.92
N LEU A 618 24.79 1.28 -32.83
CA LEU A 618 25.26 0.29 -31.86
C LEU A 618 25.09 0.79 -30.43
N PHE A 619 25.46 2.05 -30.18
CA PHE A 619 25.32 2.63 -28.86
C PHE A 619 23.85 2.76 -28.44
N GLN A 620 22.94 3.03 -29.37
CA GLN A 620 21.51 3.07 -29.09
C GLN A 620 20.97 1.71 -28.63
N VAL A 621 21.44 0.60 -29.22
CA VAL A 621 21.11 -0.76 -28.78
C VAL A 621 21.63 -1.01 -27.35
N ILE A 622 22.86 -0.58 -27.04
CA ILE A 622 23.45 -0.70 -25.70
C ILE A 622 22.63 0.12 -24.69
N ALA A 623 22.37 1.39 -24.99
CA ALA A 623 21.60 2.31 -24.16
C ALA A 623 20.20 1.76 -23.85
N ASN A 624 19.48 1.25 -24.85
CA ASN A 624 18.16 0.65 -24.66
C ASN A 624 18.23 -0.71 -23.94
N SER A 625 19.30 -1.48 -24.09
CA SER A 625 19.53 -2.71 -23.31
C SER A 625 19.69 -2.38 -21.82
N VAL A 626 20.49 -1.37 -21.50
CA VAL A 626 20.66 -0.87 -20.13
C VAL A 626 19.34 -0.34 -19.57
N ASN A 627 18.54 0.34 -20.38
CA ASN A 627 17.21 0.82 -20.01
C ASN A 627 16.26 -0.35 -19.64
N VAL A 628 16.22 -1.41 -20.44
CA VAL A 628 15.44 -2.62 -20.13
C VAL A 628 15.91 -3.27 -18.82
N ILE A 629 17.22 -3.49 -18.68
CA ILE A 629 17.81 -4.10 -17.48
C ILE A 629 17.53 -3.24 -16.25
N GLY A 630 17.67 -1.92 -16.35
CA GLY A 630 17.40 -0.98 -15.27
C GLY A 630 15.93 -0.91 -14.87
N THR A 631 15.00 -1.27 -15.76
CA THR A 631 13.57 -1.30 -15.42
C THR A 631 13.23 -2.43 -14.43
N LEU A 632 13.96 -3.56 -14.48
CA LEU A 632 13.69 -4.73 -13.62
C LEU A 632 13.83 -4.43 -12.11
N PRO A 633 14.94 -3.80 -11.63
CA PRO A 633 15.02 -3.33 -10.25
C PRO A 633 13.89 -2.38 -9.85
N GLY A 634 13.43 -1.51 -10.77
CA GLY A 634 12.34 -0.57 -10.50
C GLY A 634 11.02 -1.26 -10.12
N ILE A 635 10.72 -2.41 -10.74
CA ILE A 635 9.55 -3.24 -10.42
C ILE A 635 9.64 -3.78 -8.98
N VAL A 636 10.84 -4.13 -8.52
CA VAL A 636 11.05 -4.70 -7.16
C VAL A 636 11.09 -3.59 -6.11
N PHE A 637 11.75 -2.48 -6.42
CA PHE A 637 11.97 -1.42 -5.45
C PHE A 637 10.72 -0.60 -5.17
N VAL A 638 9.79 -0.48 -6.13
CA VAL A 638 8.59 0.36 -5.98
C VAL A 638 7.75 -0.04 -4.76
N GLU A 639 7.69 -1.32 -4.43
CA GLU A 639 6.96 -1.84 -3.26
C GLU A 639 7.78 -1.88 -1.97
N SER A 640 9.11 -2.04 -2.07
CA SER A 640 9.98 -2.22 -0.90
C SER A 640 10.53 -0.91 -0.34
N LEU A 641 10.95 0.03 -1.21
CA LEU A 641 11.60 1.29 -0.81
C LEU A 641 10.66 2.50 -0.72
N GLY A 642 9.43 2.36 -1.22
CA GLY A 642 8.44 3.46 -1.30
C GLY A 642 8.61 4.34 -2.54
N ARG A 643 7.53 4.96 -2.99
CA ARG A 643 7.49 5.72 -4.25
C ARG A 643 8.26 7.02 -4.12
N ARG A 644 8.09 7.74 -3.00
CA ARG A 644 8.69 9.06 -2.76
C ARG A 644 10.21 8.97 -2.68
N ARG A 645 10.73 8.00 -1.94
CA ARG A 645 12.18 7.80 -1.76
C ARG A 645 12.87 7.46 -3.09
N LEU A 646 12.26 6.62 -3.91
CA LEU A 646 12.82 6.25 -5.21
C LEU A 646 12.93 7.42 -6.17
N LEU A 647 11.89 8.26 -6.26
CA LEU A 647 11.93 9.45 -7.10
C LEU A 647 13.03 10.43 -6.65
N MET A 648 13.20 10.63 -5.33
CA MET A 648 14.27 11.49 -4.81
C MET A 648 15.67 10.94 -5.11
N VAL A 649 15.92 9.65 -4.82
CA VAL A 649 17.22 9.01 -5.10
C VAL A 649 17.51 9.02 -6.59
N GLY A 650 16.51 8.71 -7.42
CA GLY A 650 16.61 8.76 -8.87
C GLY A 650 17.00 10.14 -9.38
N ALA A 651 16.36 11.20 -8.87
CA ALA A 651 16.63 12.58 -9.29
C ALA A 651 18.09 12.99 -9.00
N VAL A 652 18.60 12.67 -7.81
CA VAL A 652 19.99 12.95 -7.44
C VAL A 652 20.96 12.18 -8.31
N SER A 653 20.76 10.86 -8.46
CA SER A 653 21.67 10.01 -9.25
C SER A 653 21.71 10.42 -10.72
N MET A 654 20.56 10.75 -11.32
CA MET A 654 20.50 11.27 -12.69
C MET A 654 21.20 12.63 -12.80
N ALA A 655 20.93 13.57 -11.88
CA ALA A 655 21.58 14.89 -11.88
C ALA A 655 23.10 14.77 -11.82
N VAL A 656 23.64 13.94 -10.93
CA VAL A 656 25.09 13.72 -10.80
C VAL A 656 25.67 13.20 -12.11
N CYS A 657 25.09 12.16 -12.72
CA CYS A 657 25.58 11.60 -13.98
C CYS A 657 25.56 12.65 -15.11
N GLN A 658 24.47 13.40 -15.24
CA GLN A 658 24.30 14.39 -16.30
C GLN A 658 25.24 15.58 -16.14
N LEU A 659 25.42 16.08 -14.92
CA LEU A 659 26.36 17.16 -14.64
C LEU A 659 27.82 16.74 -14.88
N ILE A 660 28.17 15.48 -14.60
CA ILE A 660 29.49 14.94 -14.96
C ILE A 660 29.67 14.92 -16.48
N VAL A 661 28.69 14.40 -17.24
CA VAL A 661 28.73 14.38 -18.72
C VAL A 661 28.89 15.81 -19.27
N ALA A 662 28.12 16.76 -18.76
CA ALA A 662 28.18 18.16 -19.21
C ALA A 662 29.52 18.83 -18.86
N SER A 663 30.08 18.53 -17.69
CA SER A 663 31.36 19.09 -17.23
C SER A 663 32.53 18.54 -18.03
N VAL A 664 32.55 17.22 -18.29
CA VAL A 664 33.52 16.60 -19.21
C VAL A 664 33.40 17.22 -20.61
N GLY A 665 32.17 17.47 -21.08
CA GLY A 665 31.87 18.18 -22.32
C GLY A 665 32.40 19.60 -22.42
N SER A 666 32.69 20.24 -21.27
CA SER A 666 33.18 21.62 -21.21
C SER A 666 34.71 21.70 -21.10
N VAL A 667 35.37 20.61 -20.70
CA VAL A 667 36.82 20.55 -20.51
C VAL A 667 37.51 20.10 -21.80
N HIS A 668 38.22 21.01 -22.45
CA HIS A 668 38.89 20.76 -23.74
C HIS A 668 40.27 20.09 -23.60
N SER A 669 40.78 19.92 -22.38
CA SER A 669 42.10 19.35 -22.09
C SER A 669 42.12 17.82 -21.99
N LEU A 670 40.96 17.17 -22.02
CA LEU A 670 40.86 15.71 -21.98
C LEU A 670 41.08 15.12 -23.37
N SER A 671 41.70 13.94 -23.45
CA SER A 671 41.76 13.22 -24.72
C SER A 671 40.35 12.87 -25.19
N THR A 672 40.12 12.90 -26.51
CA THR A 672 38.82 12.57 -27.11
C THR A 672 38.35 11.17 -26.73
N ASP A 673 39.27 10.19 -26.69
CA ASP A 673 38.96 8.81 -26.30
C ASP A 673 38.52 8.69 -24.83
N THR A 674 39.21 9.39 -23.91
CA THR A 674 38.82 9.43 -22.49
C THR A 674 37.44 10.04 -22.31
N SER A 675 37.16 11.16 -23.00
CA SER A 675 35.87 11.84 -22.92
C SER A 675 34.73 10.96 -23.43
N ASN A 676 34.95 10.27 -24.55
CA ASN A 676 33.96 9.36 -25.15
C ASN A 676 33.61 8.18 -24.24
N LYS A 677 34.60 7.58 -23.59
CA LYS A 677 34.39 6.51 -22.60
C LYS A 677 33.58 6.99 -21.39
N LEU A 678 33.85 8.21 -20.92
CA LEU A 678 33.10 8.82 -19.82
C LEU A 678 31.65 9.10 -20.21
N TYR A 679 31.41 9.68 -21.40
CA TYR A 679 30.05 9.88 -21.90
C TYR A 679 29.27 8.57 -21.97
N ALA A 680 29.88 7.54 -22.56
CA ALA A 680 29.29 6.22 -22.67
C ALA A 680 28.89 5.65 -21.29
N ALA A 681 29.81 5.66 -20.33
CA ALA A 681 29.59 5.10 -19.01
C ALA A 681 28.50 5.86 -18.24
N PHE A 682 28.61 7.19 -18.13
CA PHE A 682 27.69 7.98 -17.32
C PHE A 682 26.30 8.11 -17.95
N ILE A 683 26.17 8.09 -19.28
CA ILE A 683 24.86 8.03 -19.94
C ILE A 683 24.18 6.69 -19.68
N CYS A 684 24.92 5.56 -19.72
CA CYS A 684 24.37 4.26 -19.35
C CYS A 684 23.92 4.21 -17.88
N VAL A 685 24.73 4.72 -16.94
CA VAL A 685 24.34 4.79 -15.52
C VAL A 685 23.12 5.70 -15.33
N TYR A 686 23.09 6.85 -15.99
CA TYR A 686 21.93 7.74 -16.02
C TYR A 686 20.66 7.02 -16.48
N LEU A 687 20.70 6.31 -17.62
CA LEU A 687 19.55 5.59 -18.15
C LEU A 687 19.11 4.44 -17.21
N PHE A 688 20.06 3.74 -16.60
CA PHE A 688 19.76 2.72 -15.60
C PHE A 688 19.05 3.32 -14.37
N CYS A 689 19.54 4.45 -13.87
CA CYS A 689 18.91 5.16 -12.75
C CYS A 689 17.51 5.67 -13.12
N PHE A 690 17.33 6.25 -14.31
CA PHE A 690 16.02 6.66 -14.81
C PHE A 690 15.05 5.48 -14.86
N ALA A 691 15.46 4.36 -15.47
CA ALA A 691 14.64 3.17 -15.65
C ALA A 691 14.26 2.49 -14.33
N SER A 692 15.15 2.51 -13.34
CA SER A 692 14.91 1.91 -12.01
C SER A 692 14.09 2.81 -11.08
N THR A 693 13.84 4.07 -11.45
CA THR A 693 13.15 5.05 -10.59
C THR A 693 12.05 5.80 -11.36
N TRP A 694 12.38 6.92 -12.00
CA TRP A 694 11.44 7.86 -12.61
C TRP A 694 10.60 7.25 -13.74
N GLY A 695 11.14 6.31 -14.50
CA GLY A 695 10.42 5.61 -15.56
C GLY A 695 9.11 4.98 -15.05
N PRO A 696 9.17 3.93 -14.21
CA PRO A 696 7.97 3.24 -13.73
C PRO A 696 7.23 4.02 -12.64
N VAL A 697 7.93 4.70 -11.73
CA VAL A 697 7.30 5.26 -10.52
C VAL A 697 6.35 6.42 -10.83
N CYS A 698 6.60 7.22 -11.87
CA CYS A 698 5.67 8.30 -12.26
C CYS A 698 4.30 7.76 -12.69
N TRP A 699 4.26 6.64 -13.42
CA TRP A 699 3.01 5.98 -13.82
C TRP A 699 2.28 5.39 -12.62
N VAL A 700 3.01 4.80 -11.66
CA VAL A 700 2.42 4.24 -10.44
C VAL A 700 1.81 5.33 -9.57
N VAL A 701 2.55 6.40 -9.27
CA VAL A 701 2.06 7.48 -8.41
C VAL A 701 0.82 8.14 -9.02
N THR A 702 0.83 8.43 -10.33
CA THR A 702 -0.32 9.05 -10.99
C THR A 702 -1.55 8.13 -11.03
N ALA A 703 -1.38 6.81 -11.12
CA ALA A 703 -2.48 5.86 -11.01
C ALA A 703 -3.05 5.73 -9.58
N GLU A 704 -2.25 6.02 -8.55
CA GLU A 704 -2.61 5.87 -7.14
C GLU A 704 -3.22 7.14 -6.51
N ILE A 705 -2.73 8.34 -6.86
CA ILE A 705 -3.16 9.60 -6.21
C ILE A 705 -4.52 10.12 -6.68
N PHE A 706 -5.09 9.60 -7.77
CA PHE A 706 -6.37 10.08 -8.27
C PHE A 706 -7.55 9.24 -7.73
N PRO A 707 -8.53 9.90 -7.08
CA PRO A 707 -9.72 9.22 -6.61
C PRO A 707 -10.56 8.76 -7.79
N LEU A 708 -11.31 7.68 -7.61
CA LEU A 708 -12.02 6.97 -8.67
C LEU A 708 -12.94 7.88 -9.48
N LYS A 709 -13.72 8.74 -8.81
CA LYS A 709 -14.70 9.68 -9.41
C LYS A 709 -14.11 10.55 -10.55
N VAL A 710 -12.88 11.02 -10.39
CA VAL A 710 -12.20 11.93 -11.35
C VAL A 710 -11.03 11.27 -12.08
N ARG A 711 -10.71 10.00 -11.76
CA ARG A 711 -9.48 9.33 -12.19
C ARG A 711 -9.23 9.41 -13.68
N ALA A 712 -10.20 9.06 -14.52
CA ALA A 712 -10.02 9.05 -15.97
C ALA A 712 -9.68 10.46 -16.50
N LYS A 713 -10.36 11.50 -16.00
CA LYS A 713 -10.14 12.90 -16.41
C LYS A 713 -8.79 13.42 -15.91
N SER A 714 -8.47 13.18 -14.63
CA SER A 714 -7.19 13.60 -14.05
C SER A 714 -6.01 12.91 -14.74
N MET A 715 -6.13 11.62 -15.01
CA MET A 715 -5.11 10.83 -15.69
C MET A 715 -4.91 11.30 -17.15
N SER A 716 -6.00 11.58 -17.86
CA SER A 716 -5.94 12.17 -19.20
C SER A 716 -5.21 13.52 -19.21
N ILE A 717 -5.52 14.44 -18.29
CA ILE A 717 -4.86 15.74 -18.20
C ILE A 717 -3.38 15.58 -17.81
N SER A 718 -3.06 14.74 -16.82
CA SER A 718 -1.68 14.51 -16.41
C SER A 718 -0.84 13.87 -17.51
N THR A 719 -1.36 12.86 -18.21
CA THR A 719 -0.67 12.24 -19.35
C THR A 719 -0.55 13.23 -20.52
N SER A 720 -1.54 14.09 -20.74
CA SER A 720 -1.43 15.16 -21.75
C SER A 720 -0.29 16.12 -21.41
N SER A 721 -0.08 16.47 -20.14
CA SER A 721 1.06 17.32 -19.75
C SER A 721 2.42 16.65 -20.01
N ASN A 722 2.51 15.32 -19.91
CA ASN A 722 3.69 14.55 -20.35
C ASN A 722 3.98 14.83 -21.83
N TRP A 723 2.97 14.66 -22.67
CA TRP A 723 3.08 14.79 -24.11
C TRP A 723 3.31 16.21 -24.59
N LEU A 724 2.70 17.19 -23.92
CA LEU A 724 2.95 18.60 -24.19
C LEU A 724 4.41 18.96 -23.98
N LEU A 725 5.00 18.53 -22.86
CA LEU A 725 6.40 18.85 -22.60
C LEU A 725 7.34 18.03 -23.47
N ASN A 726 6.95 16.80 -23.80
CA ASN A 726 7.64 15.99 -24.79
C ASN A 726 7.70 16.70 -26.15
N PHE A 727 6.58 17.27 -26.61
CA PHE A 727 6.53 18.09 -27.83
C PHE A 727 7.50 19.26 -27.77
N ILE A 728 7.48 20.02 -26.67
CA ILE A 728 8.37 21.16 -26.47
C ILE A 728 9.83 20.73 -26.57
N ILE A 729 10.24 19.68 -25.83
CA ILE A 729 11.62 19.17 -25.83
C ILE A 729 12.02 18.67 -27.21
N ALA A 730 11.18 17.88 -27.88
CA ALA A 730 11.44 17.36 -29.21
C ALA A 730 11.56 18.47 -30.27
N TYR A 731 10.79 19.55 -30.12
CA TYR A 731 10.85 20.71 -31.01
C TYR A 731 12.08 21.58 -30.77
N THR A 732 12.45 21.84 -29.51
CA THR A 732 13.57 22.73 -29.17
C THR A 732 14.94 22.06 -29.32
N THR A 733 15.04 20.76 -29.03
CA THR A 733 16.32 20.03 -29.01
C THR A 733 17.13 20.15 -30.30
N PRO A 734 16.54 20.03 -31.51
CA PRO A 734 17.28 20.20 -32.76
C PRO A 734 17.95 21.57 -32.91
N TYR A 735 17.37 22.63 -32.33
CA TYR A 735 17.99 23.96 -32.32
C TYR A 735 19.11 24.06 -31.27
N LEU A 736 19.02 23.32 -30.17
CA LEU A 736 20.08 23.24 -29.16
C LEU A 736 21.31 22.45 -29.64
N LEU A 737 21.10 21.40 -30.44
CA LEU A 737 22.15 20.51 -30.96
C LEU A 737 22.62 20.84 -32.39
N GLY A 738 21.83 21.60 -33.14
CA GLY A 738 22.08 21.86 -34.55
C GLY A 738 23.26 22.79 -34.80
N ARG A 739 23.71 22.84 -36.06
CA ARG A 739 24.66 23.83 -36.58
C ARG A 739 23.96 24.65 -37.65
N GLY A 740 23.95 25.97 -37.52
CA GLY A 740 23.26 26.88 -38.45
C GLY A 740 22.77 28.16 -37.78
N GLN A 741 22.10 29.05 -38.53
CA GLN A 741 21.50 30.26 -37.98
C GLN A 741 20.46 29.91 -36.89
N GLY A 742 20.67 30.43 -35.68
CA GLY A 742 19.78 30.22 -34.53
C GLY A 742 20.03 28.93 -33.74
N ALA A 743 21.02 28.11 -34.10
CA ALA A 743 21.38 26.89 -33.37
C ALA A 743 22.61 27.09 -32.47
N LEU A 744 22.61 26.45 -31.29
CA LEU A 744 23.60 26.68 -30.23
C LEU A 744 24.79 25.71 -30.22
N ASP A 745 24.75 24.60 -30.98
CA ASP A 745 25.75 23.51 -31.02
C ASP A 745 26.28 23.09 -29.62
N LEU A 746 25.38 22.95 -28.64
CA LEU A 746 25.76 22.70 -27.24
C LEU A 746 26.47 21.35 -27.03
N GLY A 747 26.34 20.40 -27.96
CA GLY A 747 26.93 19.07 -27.84
C GLY A 747 26.59 18.41 -26.49
N PRO A 748 27.57 17.83 -25.75
CA PRO A 748 27.34 17.26 -24.43
C PRO A 748 26.96 18.27 -23.33
N GLN A 749 27.12 19.58 -23.55
CA GLN A 749 26.77 20.61 -22.55
C GLN A 749 25.26 20.74 -22.32
N ILE A 750 24.43 20.21 -23.24
CA ILE A 750 22.98 20.16 -23.08
C ILE A 750 22.56 19.44 -21.79
N PHE A 751 23.39 18.52 -21.29
CA PHE A 751 23.16 17.81 -20.03
C PHE A 751 23.21 18.72 -18.79
N TYR A 752 23.73 19.96 -18.87
CA TYR A 752 23.55 20.94 -17.79
C TYR A 752 22.07 21.30 -17.58
N VAL A 753 21.33 21.47 -18.68
CA VAL A 753 19.89 21.80 -18.63
C VAL A 753 19.12 20.67 -17.95
N TRP A 754 19.35 19.44 -18.39
CA TRP A 754 18.69 18.25 -17.82
C TRP A 754 19.11 17.97 -16.38
N GLY A 755 20.40 18.14 -16.06
CA GLY A 755 20.92 17.96 -14.71
C GLY A 755 20.31 18.94 -13.71
N VAL A 756 20.20 20.23 -14.08
CA VAL A 756 19.52 21.25 -13.25
C VAL A 756 18.02 20.95 -13.11
N CYS A 757 17.37 20.50 -14.18
CA CYS A 757 15.97 20.07 -14.11
C CYS A 757 15.79 18.87 -13.14
N CYS A 758 16.73 17.93 -13.11
CA CYS A 758 16.72 16.82 -12.15
C CYS A 758 16.88 17.31 -10.69
N ILE A 759 17.70 18.34 -10.45
CA ILE A 759 17.79 18.97 -9.12
C ILE A 759 16.44 19.58 -8.73
N PHE A 760 15.80 20.34 -9.63
CA PHE A 760 14.46 20.86 -9.38
C PHE A 760 13.45 19.74 -9.13
N ALA A 761 13.57 18.63 -9.87
CA ALA A 761 12.72 17.46 -9.72
C ALA A 761 12.82 16.84 -8.31
N PHE A 762 14.01 16.82 -7.70
CA PHE A 762 14.19 16.41 -6.31
C PHE A 762 13.36 17.26 -5.35
N PHE A 763 13.47 18.60 -5.46
CA PHE A 763 12.73 19.51 -4.59
C PHE A 763 11.21 19.42 -4.82
N PHE A 764 10.78 19.29 -6.07
CA PHE A 764 9.37 19.07 -6.39
C PHE A 764 8.82 17.82 -5.72
N VAL A 765 9.52 16.68 -5.84
CA VAL A 765 9.13 15.42 -5.18
C VAL A 765 9.08 15.59 -3.67
N TRP A 766 10.08 16.26 -3.09
CA TRP A 766 10.11 16.51 -1.66
C TRP A 766 8.91 17.34 -1.16
N ILE A 767 8.40 18.29 -1.95
CA ILE A 767 7.30 19.18 -1.55
C ILE A 767 5.91 18.61 -1.89
N MET A 768 5.78 17.94 -3.03
CA MET A 768 4.48 17.65 -3.65
C MET A 768 4.05 16.17 -3.63
N VAL A 769 5.00 15.23 -3.51
CA VAL A 769 4.71 13.80 -3.64
C VAL A 769 4.52 13.16 -2.27
N TYR A 770 3.30 12.73 -1.98
CA TYR A 770 2.99 11.94 -0.78
C TYR A 770 3.43 10.49 -0.98
N GLU A 771 3.84 9.84 0.10
CA GLU A 771 4.14 8.41 0.09
C GLU A 771 2.83 7.61 0.02
N THR A 772 2.64 6.88 -1.08
CA THR A 772 1.44 6.08 -1.35
C THR A 772 1.65 4.59 -1.14
N SER A 773 2.91 4.16 -0.93
CA SER A 773 3.21 2.73 -0.80
C SER A 773 2.43 2.10 0.34
N LYS A 774 1.92 0.87 0.10
CA LYS A 774 1.21 0.05 1.11
C LYS A 774 -0.11 0.65 1.62
N LEU A 775 -0.63 1.71 1.00
CA LEU A 775 -1.94 2.29 1.32
C LEU A 775 -2.98 1.86 0.26
N THR A 776 -4.23 1.72 0.68
CA THR A 776 -5.35 1.60 -0.26
C THR A 776 -5.68 2.96 -0.87
N LEU A 777 -6.41 2.98 -2.00
CA LEU A 777 -6.76 4.23 -2.70
C LEU A 777 -7.54 5.18 -1.78
N GLU A 778 -8.41 4.62 -0.96
CA GLU A 778 -9.27 5.35 -0.04
C GLU A 778 -8.49 5.86 1.18
N GLN A 779 -7.49 5.11 1.64
CA GLN A 779 -6.55 5.57 2.68
C GLN A 779 -5.66 6.71 2.16
N ILE A 780 -5.35 6.72 0.85
CA ILE A 780 -4.66 7.85 0.21
C ILE A 780 -5.57 9.08 0.20
N ASP A 781 -6.88 8.93 -0.01
CA ASP A 781 -7.85 10.03 0.11
C ASP A 781 -7.85 10.63 1.53
N GLU A 782 -7.93 9.77 2.54
CA GLU A 782 -7.83 10.16 3.95
C GLU A 782 -6.49 10.85 4.28
N MET A 783 -5.38 10.37 3.72
CA MET A 783 -4.06 10.97 3.91
C MET A 783 -4.02 12.41 3.37
N TYR A 784 -4.62 12.66 2.21
CA TYR A 784 -4.65 14.01 1.63
C TYR A 784 -5.55 14.96 2.44
N GLU A 785 -6.55 14.44 3.16
CA GLU A 785 -7.37 15.22 4.09
C GLU A 785 -6.63 15.58 5.39
N ARG A 786 -5.92 14.61 5.97
CA ARG A 786 -5.33 14.75 7.31
C ARG A 786 -3.92 15.33 7.30
N VAL A 787 -3.17 15.15 6.21
CA VAL A 787 -1.75 15.51 6.14
C VAL A 787 -1.56 16.72 5.23
N GLY A 788 -1.36 17.90 5.83
CA GLY A 788 -1.20 19.15 5.09
C GLY A 788 0.06 19.23 4.20
N HIS A 789 1.12 18.48 4.52
CA HIS A 789 2.40 18.54 3.78
C HIS A 789 2.95 17.17 3.40
N ALA A 790 3.45 17.05 2.16
CA ALA A 790 3.90 15.78 1.61
C ALA A 790 5.08 15.16 2.37
N TRP A 791 6.02 15.97 2.89
CA TRP A 791 7.16 15.45 3.66
C TRP A 791 6.79 14.86 5.02
N LYS A 792 5.56 15.08 5.51
CA LYS A 792 5.02 14.45 6.73
C LYS A 792 4.21 13.19 6.43
N SER A 793 4.06 12.78 5.17
CA SER A 793 3.22 11.64 4.81
C SER A 793 3.78 10.29 5.28
N GLN A 794 5.08 10.19 5.57
CA GLN A 794 5.69 8.93 6.02
C GLN A 794 5.25 8.48 7.40
N SER A 795 4.81 9.42 8.26
CA SER A 795 4.27 9.13 9.59
C SER A 795 2.74 9.00 9.58
N PHE A 796 2.10 8.93 8.40
CA PHE A 796 0.65 8.80 8.30
C PHE A 796 0.21 7.38 8.65
N GLU A 797 -0.73 7.28 9.58
CA GLU A 797 -1.41 6.02 9.91
C GLU A 797 -2.91 6.13 9.55
N PRO A 798 -3.44 5.22 8.71
CA PRO A 798 -4.83 5.26 8.28
C PRO A 798 -5.79 4.98 9.44
N THR A 799 -6.92 5.71 9.49
CA THR A 799 -7.90 5.61 10.58
C THR A 799 -8.63 4.27 10.58
N TRP A 800 -8.70 3.60 9.43
CA TRP A 800 -9.38 2.33 9.26
C TRP A 800 -8.54 1.36 8.40
N SER A 801 -8.57 0.07 8.76
CA SER A 801 -7.98 -1.00 7.96
C SER A 801 -9.09 -1.79 7.26
N PHE A 802 -8.78 -2.44 6.14
CA PHE A 802 -9.72 -3.30 5.40
C PHE A 802 -10.34 -4.41 6.29
N GLN A 803 -9.69 -4.77 7.41
CA GLN A 803 -10.22 -5.68 8.43
C GLN A 803 -11.39 -5.08 9.23
N ASN A 804 -11.42 -3.75 9.44
CA ASN A 804 -12.47 -3.07 10.21
C ASN A 804 -13.80 -2.99 9.43
N ILE A 805 -13.73 -2.76 8.11
CA ILE A 805 -14.92 -2.74 7.24
C ILE A 805 -15.56 -4.14 7.15
N ARG A 806 -14.73 -5.18 7.07
CA ARG A 806 -15.18 -6.58 6.98
C ARG A 806 -15.81 -7.10 8.28
N GLN A 807 -15.57 -6.43 9.41
CA GLN A 807 -16.20 -6.72 10.71
C GLN A 807 -17.47 -5.89 10.97
N GLY A 808 -17.98 -5.14 9.97
CA GLY A 808 -19.18 -4.32 10.12
C GLY A 808 -19.01 -3.13 11.10
N GLN A 809 -17.79 -2.82 11.52
CA GLN A 809 -17.51 -1.68 12.39
C GLN A 809 -17.17 -0.45 11.54
N ALA A 810 -18.20 0.14 10.91
CA ALA A 810 -18.12 1.56 10.59
C ALA A 810 -18.04 2.33 11.92
N ASN A 811 -16.95 3.06 12.15
CA ASN A 811 -16.89 3.99 13.28
C ASN A 811 -18.02 5.04 13.12
N PRO A 812 -18.70 5.46 14.20
CA PRO A 812 -19.73 6.51 14.14
C PRO A 812 -19.23 7.90 13.69
N THR A 813 -17.93 8.08 13.47
CA THR A 813 -17.35 9.39 13.16
C THR A 813 -17.68 9.93 11.76
N VAL A 814 -18.24 9.13 10.84
CA VAL A 814 -18.69 9.63 9.53
C VAL A 814 -20.10 10.23 9.57
N ALA A 815 -20.91 9.91 10.60
CA ALA A 815 -22.24 10.51 10.77
C ALA A 815 -22.19 11.96 11.32
N ASN A 816 -21.05 12.38 11.90
CA ASN A 816 -20.91 13.72 12.49
C ASN A 816 -20.26 14.75 11.55
N VAL A 817 -19.79 14.36 10.36
CA VAL A 817 -19.23 15.32 9.38
C VAL A 817 -20.34 16.01 8.58
N THR A 818 -21.51 15.39 8.42
CA THR A 818 -22.69 16.02 7.81
C THR A 818 -23.43 17.00 8.72
N ALA A 819 -23.05 17.12 10.01
CA ALA A 819 -23.67 18.03 10.97
C ALA A 819 -22.87 19.32 11.21
N ILE A 820 -21.69 19.48 10.59
CA ILE A 820 -20.82 20.66 10.80
C ILE A 820 -20.99 21.73 9.70
N ASP A 821 -21.60 21.38 8.54
CA ASP A 821 -21.84 22.33 7.44
C ASP A 821 -23.22 23.02 7.45
N THR A 822 -24.05 22.79 8.47
CA THR A 822 -25.33 23.50 8.66
C THR A 822 -25.34 24.47 9.84
N ALA A 823 -24.29 24.52 10.66
CA ALA A 823 -24.22 25.40 11.84
C ALA A 823 -23.37 26.67 11.64
N SER A 824 -22.68 26.82 10.50
CA SER A 824 -21.81 27.98 10.22
C SER A 824 -22.43 29.02 9.26
N GLY A 825 -23.69 28.85 8.88
CA GLY A 825 -24.44 29.76 8.01
C GLY A 825 -25.36 30.77 8.72
N GLU A 826 -25.61 30.62 10.03
CA GLU A 826 -26.61 31.43 10.76
C GLU A 826 -26.03 32.54 11.64
N GLU A 827 -24.73 32.54 11.96
CA GLU A 827 -24.10 33.62 12.73
C GLU A 827 -23.51 34.77 11.89
N LEU A 828 -23.57 34.68 10.56
CA LEU A 828 -23.13 35.78 9.66
C LEU A 828 -24.26 36.58 9.01
N ARG A 829 -25.51 36.37 9.43
CA ARG A 829 -26.70 37.14 8.97
C ARG A 829 -27.34 38.05 10.02
N GLN A 830 -26.81 38.12 11.24
CA GLN A 830 -27.34 38.99 12.31
C GLN A 830 -26.51 40.26 12.60
N ARG A 831 -25.55 40.65 11.74
CA ARG A 831 -24.74 41.88 11.95
C ARG A 831 -24.85 42.96 10.87
N THR A 832 -25.93 42.99 10.08
CA THR A 832 -26.07 44.00 9.01
C THR A 832 -27.39 44.77 8.92
N ASN A 833 -28.31 44.68 9.89
CA ASN A 833 -29.56 45.47 9.85
C ASN A 833 -29.89 46.16 11.18
N ALA A 834 -28.96 46.96 11.70
CA ALA A 834 -29.23 47.89 12.80
C ALA A 834 -28.87 49.33 12.38
N THR A 835 -29.57 49.87 11.38
CA THR A 835 -29.75 51.33 11.22
C THR A 835 -30.92 51.59 10.28
N ALA A 836 -32.11 51.86 10.83
CA ALA A 836 -33.10 52.76 10.23
C ALA A 836 -34.34 52.82 11.13
N THR A 837 -34.63 54.03 11.56
CA THR A 837 -35.76 54.49 12.35
C THR A 837 -37.07 54.55 11.55
N SER A 838 -38.17 54.56 12.32
CA SER A 838 -39.46 55.25 12.07
C SER A 838 -40.69 54.46 11.58
N SER A 839 -41.69 54.45 12.47
CA SER A 839 -43.11 54.81 12.31
C SER A 839 -44.12 53.88 11.61
N ASN A 840 -45.15 53.57 12.41
CA ASN A 840 -46.60 53.56 12.15
C ASN A 840 -47.29 52.38 11.43
N GLY A 841 -48.42 51.96 12.04
CA GLY A 841 -49.59 51.35 11.38
C GLY A 841 -49.94 49.94 11.86
N THR A 842 -50.68 49.77 12.97
CA THR A 842 -52.14 49.46 13.00
C THR A 842 -52.62 48.26 12.17
N GLY A 843 -53.25 47.28 12.84
CA GLY A 843 -54.56 46.77 12.39
C GLY A 843 -54.70 45.26 12.10
N HIS A 844 -55.39 44.60 13.04
CA HIS A 844 -56.44 43.57 12.84
C HIS A 844 -56.17 42.14 12.36
N ASN A 845 -56.49 41.21 13.28
CA ASN A 845 -57.52 40.14 13.21
C ASN A 845 -57.82 39.47 11.86
N THR A 846 -57.75 38.14 11.82
CA THR A 846 -58.96 37.29 11.91
C THR A 846 -58.67 35.79 12.01
N THR A 847 -59.59 35.14 12.70
CA THR A 847 -59.79 33.74 13.13
C THR A 847 -60.30 32.80 12.03
N ARG A 848 -60.05 31.48 12.20
CA ARG A 848 -61.00 30.33 12.09
C ARG A 848 -60.23 29.01 12.29
N THR A 849 -60.38 28.26 13.39
CA THR A 849 -61.40 27.19 13.69
C THR A 849 -61.54 26.17 12.55
N SER A 850 -61.58 24.83 12.72
CA SER A 850 -61.73 23.91 13.86
C SER A 850 -61.84 22.49 13.27
N GLY A 851 -61.54 21.43 14.04
CA GLY A 851 -61.96 20.05 13.70
C GLY A 851 -61.29 18.96 14.55
N GLU A 852 -61.99 18.53 15.61
CA GLU A 852 -61.68 17.40 16.51
C GLU A 852 -61.95 16.01 15.88
N VAL A 853 -61.39 14.94 16.49
CA VAL A 853 -62.03 13.68 17.00
C VAL A 853 -60.88 12.75 17.49
N ILE A 854 -60.56 12.62 18.79
CA ILE A 854 -60.98 11.67 19.89
C ILE A 854 -60.69 10.15 19.67
N GLU A 855 -60.13 9.54 20.74
CA GLU A 855 -60.10 8.11 21.19
C GLU A 855 -58.80 7.32 20.92
N SER A 856 -58.23 6.50 21.81
CA SER A 856 -58.45 6.15 23.22
C SER A 856 -57.24 5.29 23.70
N SER A 857 -56.92 5.29 25.00
CA SER A 857 -55.94 4.38 25.63
C SER A 857 -56.64 3.20 26.31
N PRO A 858 -55.87 2.17 26.74
CA PRO A 858 -56.01 1.76 28.13
C PRO A 858 -54.69 1.43 28.85
N SER A 859 -54.75 1.65 30.16
CA SER A 859 -53.77 1.49 31.23
C SER A 859 -53.71 0.08 31.86
N THR A 860 -52.66 -0.16 32.68
CA THR A 860 -52.50 -1.02 33.90
C THR A 860 -51.27 -1.95 33.79
N THR A 861 -50.41 -2.22 34.78
CA THR A 861 -50.33 -1.99 36.24
C THR A 861 -48.88 -2.22 36.72
N GLN A 862 -48.46 -1.58 37.80
CA GLN A 862 -47.17 -1.77 38.49
C GLN A 862 -47.21 -2.94 39.50
N SER A 863 -46.06 -3.57 39.78
CA SER A 863 -45.73 -4.10 41.11
C SER A 863 -44.21 -4.03 41.36
N ALA A 864 -43.84 -3.51 42.52
CA ALA A 864 -42.47 -3.17 42.94
C ALA A 864 -41.79 -4.29 43.75
N THR A 865 -40.46 -4.33 43.73
CA THR A 865 -39.61 -4.83 44.83
C THR A 865 -38.35 -3.97 44.99
N HIS A 866 -37.96 -3.79 46.26
CA HIS A 866 -37.00 -2.82 46.82
C HIS A 866 -35.52 -3.03 46.42
N VAL A 867 -34.81 -1.92 46.28
CA VAL A 867 -33.34 -1.78 46.19
C VAL A 867 -32.80 -1.22 47.51
N THR A 868 -31.69 -1.75 48.02
CA THR A 868 -30.96 -1.28 49.21
C THR A 868 -29.83 -0.28 48.86
N ASP A 869 -29.45 0.53 49.85
CA ASP A 869 -28.69 1.80 49.79
C ASP A 869 -27.23 1.81 49.23
N GLU A 870 -26.83 0.91 48.32
CA GLU A 870 -25.49 0.96 47.70
C GLU A 870 -25.43 1.55 46.28
N ASP A 871 -26.58 1.87 45.65
CA ASP A 871 -26.63 2.36 44.26
C ASP A 871 -26.57 3.89 44.10
N LYS A 872 -26.05 4.62 45.10
CA LYS A 872 -25.86 6.08 45.02
C LYS A 872 -24.39 6.45 45.02
N ILE A 873 -23.72 6.27 43.89
CA ILE A 873 -22.71 7.19 43.31
C ILE A 873 -22.49 6.71 41.87
N VAL A 874 -23.17 7.35 40.91
CA VAL A 874 -22.90 7.51 39.46
C VAL A 874 -24.24 7.55 38.71
N ALA A 875 -25.03 8.59 38.99
CA ALA A 875 -26.09 9.09 38.11
C ALA A 875 -26.51 10.49 38.55
N SER A 876 -25.83 11.54 38.06
CA SER A 876 -26.40 12.89 38.03
C SER A 876 -25.67 13.79 37.02
N LEU A 877 -25.89 13.55 35.73
CA LEU A 877 -26.00 14.61 34.73
C LEU A 877 -27.30 14.35 33.97
N GLY A 878 -28.23 15.29 34.11
CA GLY A 878 -29.63 15.15 33.72
C GLY A 878 -29.90 15.36 32.23
N ASN A 879 -30.95 14.65 31.80
CA ASN A 879 -32.06 15.03 30.91
C ASN A 879 -31.89 16.23 29.95
N VAL A 880 -32.09 15.97 28.65
CA VAL A 880 -33.05 16.74 27.82
C VAL A 880 -33.78 15.77 26.86
N ASP A 881 -35.09 15.98 26.76
CA ASP A 881 -36.13 15.27 26.02
C ASP A 881 -36.17 15.69 24.52
N PHE A 882 -36.46 14.76 23.61
CA PHE A 882 -36.65 15.03 22.17
C PHE A 882 -37.98 14.46 21.68
N SER A 883 -39.06 15.15 22.03
CA SER A 883 -40.34 15.07 21.32
C SER A 883 -40.49 16.26 20.37
N LEU A 884 -40.23 16.03 19.07
CA LEU A 884 -40.92 16.59 17.90
C LEU A 884 -40.43 15.91 16.61
#